data_AF-A0A139IRI0-F1
#
_entry.id   AF-A0A139IRI0-F1
#
_cell.length_a   1.000
_cell.length_b   1.000
_cell.length_c   1.000
_cell.angle_alpha   90.00
_cell.angle_beta   90.00
_cell.angle_gamma   90.00
#
_symmetry.space_group_name_H-M   'P 1'
#
loop_
_entity.id
_entity.type
_entity.pdbx_description
1 polymer ?
#
loop_
_entity_poly.entity_id
_entity_poly.type
_entity_poly.pdbx_seq_one_letter_code
_entity_poly.pdbx_strand_id
1 'polypeptide(L)'
;MLKNGVARFARSARPFGKPVSRAWQPKAFAPAISQRFASTDSAKEGKVHQVIGAVVDVKFGSEQLPPILNALETTNGGQKLVLEVAQHLGENVVRCIAMDGTEGLVRGQTATDSGSPIMIPVGPGTLGRIINVTGDPIDERGPIKHEKKLPIHQEAPEFVDQSTSAEVLVTGIKVVDLLAPYARGGKIGLFGGAGVGKTVFIQELINNIAKAHGGYSVFTGVGERTREGNDLYHEMQETGVIQLDGESKVALVFGQMNEPPGARARVALTGLTIGAYLFPCRPKMAQLPLVSSSPEESSHHIHSAPFSVFRKALSKKHKEHKSRVEQSGEEERRMEEYSPPPSELESEVENSESESEISDFDFEVELDPVQEKVFDIIHKIALIDAPQWFINPDFRTILGEQEKFDSITSACSLQFPPTLLDTLCSPSPPAYSYFKTLPAPSEGIWAVYAVCLKKVGEKQKLYIGSGTAAEDGVLARVKIYNNETIAPNLPRMVKTARRDGFEITHVGLLCWAPIPTPGLVPRSRGLFLAAEATFSKLFQAVVVWCNDYLFDHIILWDREHIPWDPLCSHFCLNEGIRGDLSLSFEELEQSATRRRKNRKAAALIGAKRSRERRRREDLIGYRAKDVKMRNAWAARNRDKVNKTAAKVRAKNKSSERFRCDPSEHFRDGEGQDVLLFIDNIFRFTQAGAEVSALLGRIPSAVGYQPTLAIDMGGMQERITTTKKGSITSVQAVYVPADDLTDPAPATTFAHLDATTVLSRGISELGIYPAVDPLDSASRMLDARIIGQDHYNTATRVQQMLQEYKSLQDIIAILGMDELSEQDKLTVERARKIQRFLSQPFTVAQVFTGIEGKLVELKDTISSFKRIMDGEGDDLPEGAFYMVGNFEEAQEKGKKILADLEKSS
;
A
#
# COMPACT_ATOMS: atom_id res chain seq x y z
N MET A 1 27.26 9.29 79.18
CA MET A 1 27.95 8.14 78.54
C MET A 1 26.95 6.99 78.52
N LEU A 2 26.58 6.27 77.46
CA LEU A 2 26.86 6.26 76.01
C LEU A 2 25.66 5.49 75.35
N LYS A 3 25.45 5.73 74.06
CA LYS A 3 24.19 5.56 73.29
C LYS A 3 23.86 4.12 72.82
N ASN A 4 22.55 3.85 72.80
CA ASN A 4 21.68 3.18 71.81
C ASN A 4 22.00 1.78 71.23
N GLY A 5 21.01 0.86 71.39
CA GLY A 5 20.21 0.44 70.22
C GLY A 5 20.12 -1.04 69.83
N VAL A 6 19.29 -1.81 70.56
CA VAL A 6 18.30 -2.82 70.06
C VAL A 6 18.80 -3.89 69.05
N ALA A 7 19.15 -5.14 69.42
CA ALA A 7 18.40 -6.26 70.01
C ALA A 7 17.69 -7.23 69.00
N ARG A 8 18.27 -8.45 68.94
CA ARG A 8 17.66 -9.81 68.86
C ARG A 8 16.80 -10.20 67.62
N PHE A 9 16.73 -11.43 67.10
CA PHE A 9 17.25 -12.78 67.44
C PHE A 9 17.03 -13.77 66.25
N ALA A 10 17.97 -14.71 66.09
CA ALA A 10 17.81 -16.17 65.83
C ALA A 10 17.27 -16.76 64.49
N ARG A 11 17.65 -18.04 64.26
CA ARG A 11 17.95 -18.74 62.99
C ARG A 11 16.98 -19.90 62.66
N SER A 12 16.96 -20.27 61.36
CA SER A 12 16.99 -21.65 60.77
C SER A 12 15.81 -22.18 59.90
N ALA A 13 16.15 -22.43 58.62
CA ALA A 13 15.68 -23.36 57.57
C ALA A 13 14.18 -23.73 57.31
N ARG A 14 13.62 -23.18 56.21
CA ARG A 14 12.84 -23.83 55.11
C ARG A 14 12.43 -22.79 54.04
N PRO A 15 12.10 -23.20 52.78
CA PRO A 15 12.03 -22.30 51.63
C PRO A 15 10.70 -21.55 51.59
N PHE A 16 10.73 -20.23 51.80
CA PHE A 16 9.54 -19.39 51.75
C PHE A 16 9.56 -18.45 50.55
N GLY A 17 8.49 -18.52 49.76
CA GLY A 17 7.84 -17.40 49.09
C GLY A 17 8.67 -16.55 48.14
N LYS A 18 8.41 -16.67 46.82
CA LYS A 18 8.70 -15.60 45.86
C LYS A 18 8.04 -14.30 46.36
N PRO A 19 8.74 -13.15 46.36
CA PRO A 19 8.12 -11.88 46.72
C PRO A 19 7.09 -11.53 45.65
N VAL A 20 5.85 -11.35 46.08
CA VAL A 20 4.78 -10.74 45.32
C VAL A 20 5.11 -9.24 45.21
N SER A 21 5.94 -8.87 44.23
CA SER A 21 5.86 -7.51 43.70
C SER A 21 4.61 -7.48 42.84
N ARG A 22 3.50 -7.03 43.43
CA ARG A 22 2.26 -6.72 42.73
C ARG A 22 2.51 -5.50 41.84
N ALA A 23 3.28 -5.70 40.76
CA ALA A 23 3.35 -4.75 39.67
C ALA A 23 1.94 -4.69 39.10
N TRP A 24 1.30 -3.54 39.29
CA TRP A 24 0.02 -3.18 38.74
C TRP A 24 0.07 -3.40 37.23
N GLN A 25 -0.41 -4.57 36.79
CA GLN A 25 -0.66 -4.82 35.38
C GLN A 25 -1.98 -4.14 35.07
N PRO A 26 -2.04 -3.13 34.20
CA PRO A 26 -3.31 -2.69 33.67
C PRO A 26 -3.88 -3.90 32.93
N LYS A 27 -5.01 -4.43 33.42
CA LYS A 27 -5.78 -5.39 32.64
C LYS A 27 -6.13 -4.66 31.35
N ALA A 28 -5.58 -5.11 30.23
CA ALA A 28 -6.04 -4.70 28.92
C ALA A 28 -7.45 -5.29 28.73
N PHE A 29 -8.44 -4.61 29.32
CA PHE A 29 -9.79 -4.62 28.82
C PHE A 29 -9.72 -3.87 27.48
N ALA A 30 -9.66 -4.61 26.39
CA ALA A 30 -10.10 -4.10 25.10
C ALA A 30 -11.52 -4.61 24.94
N PRO A 31 -12.54 -3.79 25.27
CA PRO A 31 -13.92 -4.16 25.03
C PRO A 31 -14.16 -4.29 23.52
N ALA A 32 -15.18 -5.04 23.09
CA ALA A 32 -15.66 -4.98 21.71
C ALA A 32 -16.04 -3.53 21.34
N ILE A 33 -16.01 -3.13 20.08
CA ILE A 33 -16.26 -1.74 19.64
C ILE A 33 -17.61 -1.20 20.13
N SER A 34 -18.62 -2.07 20.32
CA SER A 34 -19.90 -1.69 20.95
C SER A 34 -19.77 -1.25 22.41
N GLN A 35 -18.76 -1.72 23.13
CA GLN A 35 -18.51 -1.43 24.55
C GLN A 35 -17.63 -0.19 24.80
N ARG A 36 -17.07 0.46 23.76
CA ARG A 36 -16.39 1.76 23.93
C ARG A 36 -17.38 2.94 24.00
N PHE A 37 -18.53 2.81 23.35
CA PHE A 37 -19.61 3.81 23.37
C PHE A 37 -20.73 3.43 24.35
N ALA A 38 -20.99 2.13 24.57
CA ALA A 38 -21.94 1.69 25.59
C ALA A 38 -21.23 1.60 26.96
N SER A 39 -21.15 2.71 27.68
CA SER A 39 -20.95 2.66 29.13
C SER A 39 -22.24 2.12 29.76
N THR A 40 -22.18 0.97 30.42
CA THR A 40 -23.34 0.36 31.08
C THR A 40 -23.83 1.10 32.33
N ASP A 41 -23.10 2.12 32.79
CA ASP A 41 -23.44 2.98 33.94
C ASP A 41 -23.63 4.44 33.49
N SER A 42 -24.63 4.69 32.64
CA SER A 42 -25.02 6.06 32.28
C SER A 42 -26.22 6.54 33.09
N ALA A 43 -26.34 7.85 33.29
CA ALA A 43 -27.43 8.46 34.03
C ALA A 43 -28.73 8.35 33.26
N LYS A 44 -29.71 7.66 33.85
CA LYS A 44 -30.93 7.25 33.13
C LYS A 44 -31.87 8.41 32.79
N GLU A 45 -31.98 9.41 33.66
CA GLU A 45 -32.98 10.46 33.53
C GLU A 45 -32.40 11.84 33.87
N GLY A 46 -32.59 12.78 32.94
CA GLY A 46 -32.30 14.20 33.08
C GLY A 46 -33.57 15.03 32.89
N LYS A 47 -33.50 16.32 33.23
CA LYS A 47 -34.57 17.29 33.03
C LYS A 47 -34.11 18.40 32.11
N VAL A 48 -34.94 18.80 31.16
CA VAL A 48 -34.67 19.96 30.30
C VAL A 48 -34.50 21.20 31.17
N HIS A 49 -33.33 21.82 31.11
CA HIS A 49 -33.00 23.02 31.88
C HIS A 49 -33.26 24.29 31.08
N GLN A 50 -32.83 24.31 29.82
CA GLN A 50 -32.94 25.45 28.92
C GLN A 50 -33.11 24.98 27.47
N VAL A 51 -33.82 25.79 26.67
CA VAL A 51 -34.03 25.55 25.23
C VAL A 51 -33.69 26.85 24.50
N ILE A 52 -32.78 26.79 23.53
CA ILE A 52 -32.33 27.90 22.69
C ILE A 52 -32.35 27.44 21.23
N GLY A 53 -33.46 27.69 20.53
CA GLY A 53 -33.65 27.17 19.18
C GLY A 53 -33.47 25.65 19.14
N ALA A 54 -32.57 25.15 18.30
CA ALA A 54 -32.25 23.72 18.19
C ALA A 54 -31.32 23.18 19.29
N VAL A 55 -30.81 24.04 20.19
CA VAL A 55 -29.94 23.63 21.29
C VAL A 55 -30.76 23.47 22.57
N VAL A 56 -30.61 22.31 23.22
CA VAL A 56 -31.34 21.95 24.44
C VAL A 56 -30.33 21.57 25.52
N ASP A 57 -30.33 22.31 26.62
CA ASP A 57 -29.51 21.99 27.78
C ASP A 57 -30.32 21.08 28.73
N VAL A 58 -29.76 19.92 29.08
CA VAL A 58 -30.39 18.92 29.94
C VAL A 58 -29.56 18.76 31.22
N LYS A 59 -30.20 18.90 32.38
CA LYS A 59 -29.58 18.73 33.69
C LYS A 59 -29.87 17.35 34.25
N PHE A 60 -28.82 16.63 34.61
CA PHE A 60 -28.89 15.32 35.25
C PHE A 60 -28.80 15.46 36.77
N GLY A 61 -29.55 14.61 37.48
CA GLY A 61 -29.54 14.60 38.95
C GLY A 61 -28.30 13.92 39.56
N SER A 62 -27.60 13.10 38.78
CA SER A 62 -26.39 12.37 39.15
C SER A 62 -25.12 13.05 38.63
N GLU A 63 -23.99 12.80 39.28
CA GLU A 63 -22.66 13.21 38.77
C GLU A 63 -22.23 12.44 37.51
N GLN A 64 -22.83 11.27 37.25
CA GLN A 64 -22.66 10.58 35.98
C GLN A 64 -23.42 11.34 34.89
N LEU A 65 -22.72 11.73 33.83
CA LEU A 65 -23.29 12.38 32.65
C LEU A 65 -23.19 11.46 31.45
N PRO A 66 -24.17 11.49 30.53
CA PRO A 66 -24.07 10.78 29.26
C PRO A 66 -22.82 11.26 28.48
N PRO A 67 -22.06 10.34 27.86
CA PRO A 67 -20.96 10.68 26.97
C PRO A 67 -21.36 11.65 25.85
N ILE A 68 -20.37 12.37 25.32
CA ILE A 68 -20.55 13.18 24.10
C ILE A 68 -20.92 12.24 22.96
N LEU A 69 -21.82 12.69 22.07
CA LEU A 69 -22.43 11.98 20.95
C LEU A 69 -23.52 10.96 21.33
N ASN A 70 -23.82 10.75 22.62
CA ASN A 70 -24.96 9.92 23.01
C ASN A 70 -26.30 10.57 22.65
N ALA A 71 -27.28 9.74 22.33
CA ALA A 71 -28.64 10.15 22.07
C ALA A 71 -29.48 10.16 23.37
N LEU A 72 -30.19 11.26 23.60
CA LEU A 72 -31.23 11.40 24.61
C LEU A 72 -32.60 11.41 23.93
N GLU A 73 -33.56 10.75 24.54
CA GLU A 73 -34.94 10.69 24.04
C GLU A 73 -35.85 11.50 24.95
N THR A 74 -36.64 12.37 24.35
CA THR A 74 -37.71 13.13 25.01
C THR A 74 -38.99 13.06 24.17
N THR A 75 -40.12 13.41 24.77
CA THR A 75 -41.42 13.44 24.08
C THR A 75 -41.85 14.88 23.86
N ASN A 76 -42.11 15.26 22.61
CA ASN A 76 -42.63 16.59 22.25
C ASN A 76 -43.95 16.43 21.47
N GLY A 77 -45.05 17.01 21.95
CA GLY A 77 -46.35 16.93 21.26
C GLY A 77 -46.89 15.51 21.00
N GLY A 78 -46.45 14.50 21.77
CA GLY A 78 -46.78 13.08 21.55
C GLY A 78 -45.88 12.35 20.54
N GLN A 79 -44.93 13.06 19.92
CA GLN A 79 -43.90 12.49 19.05
C GLN A 79 -42.57 12.34 19.79
N LYS A 80 -41.75 11.40 19.30
CA LYS A 80 -40.42 11.14 19.85
C LYS A 80 -39.43 12.17 19.30
N LEU A 81 -38.80 12.94 20.19
CA LEU A 81 -37.72 13.86 19.86
C LEU A 81 -36.39 13.29 20.35
N VAL A 82 -35.43 13.21 19.44
CA VAL A 82 -34.06 12.76 19.75
C VAL A 82 -33.14 13.97 19.85
N LEU A 83 -32.36 14.02 20.93
CA LEU A 83 -31.33 15.03 21.19
C LEU A 83 -29.96 14.34 21.21
N GLU A 84 -28.94 14.90 20.55
CA GLU A 84 -27.57 14.39 20.63
C GLU A 84 -26.73 15.26 21.56
N VAL A 85 -26.03 14.65 22.53
CA VAL A 85 -25.14 15.38 23.44
C VAL A 85 -23.92 15.92 22.67
N ALA A 86 -23.76 17.24 22.63
CA ALA A 86 -22.67 17.89 21.92
C ALA A 86 -21.52 18.32 22.85
N GLN A 87 -21.84 18.82 24.04
CA GLN A 87 -20.85 19.36 25.00
C GLN A 87 -21.31 19.14 26.44
N HIS A 88 -20.37 19.10 27.37
CA HIS A 88 -20.63 19.15 28.82
C HIS A 88 -20.33 20.56 29.33
N LEU A 89 -21.30 21.23 29.96
CA LEU A 89 -21.15 22.61 30.43
C LEU A 89 -20.59 22.70 31.87
N GLY A 90 -20.74 21.62 32.64
CA GLY A 90 -20.51 21.61 34.09
C GLY A 90 -21.83 21.59 34.86
N GLU A 91 -21.77 21.54 36.20
CA GLU A 91 -22.94 21.50 37.10
C GLU A 91 -23.98 20.41 36.76
N ASN A 92 -23.50 19.26 36.26
CA ASN A 92 -24.31 18.16 35.75
C ASN A 92 -25.24 18.53 34.58
N VAL A 93 -24.88 19.56 33.80
CA VAL A 93 -25.61 19.98 32.60
C VAL A 93 -24.85 19.56 31.35
N VAL A 94 -25.58 18.93 30.43
CA VAL A 94 -25.11 18.63 29.08
C VAL A 94 -25.86 19.47 28.07
N ARG A 95 -25.14 19.97 27.07
CA ARG A 95 -25.69 20.71 25.94
C ARG A 95 -25.93 19.75 24.79
N CYS A 96 -27.17 19.69 24.33
CA CYS A 96 -27.61 18.78 23.28
C CYS A 96 -28.08 19.55 22.04
N ILE A 97 -28.03 18.88 20.90
CA ILE A 97 -28.57 19.36 19.62
C ILE A 97 -29.81 18.52 19.30
N ALA A 98 -30.93 19.17 19.00
CA ALA A 98 -32.16 18.50 18.62
C ALA A 98 -32.11 18.05 17.14
N MET A 99 -32.61 16.84 16.89
CA MET A 99 -32.76 16.28 15.53
C MET A 99 -34.11 16.62 14.89
N ASP A 100 -35.04 17.20 15.64
CA ASP A 100 -36.34 17.66 15.14
C ASP A 100 -36.72 18.98 15.83
N GLY A 101 -37.86 19.58 15.44
CA GLY A 101 -38.37 20.81 15.98
C GLY A 101 -38.53 20.78 17.51
N THR A 102 -38.01 21.83 18.17
CA THR A 102 -38.08 22.01 19.63
C THR A 102 -39.27 22.86 20.08
N GLU A 103 -40.15 23.24 19.15
CA GLU A 103 -41.38 23.97 19.44
C GLU A 103 -42.29 23.13 20.34
N GLY A 104 -42.71 23.68 21.48
CA GLY A 104 -43.50 22.94 22.48
C GLY A 104 -42.70 22.22 23.57
N LEU A 105 -41.35 22.23 23.50
CA LEU A 105 -40.50 21.69 24.54
C LEU A 105 -40.49 22.62 25.78
N VAL A 106 -40.81 22.06 26.95
CA VAL A 106 -40.94 22.84 28.20
C VAL A 106 -39.82 22.48 29.17
N ARG A 107 -39.32 23.49 29.90
CA ARG A 107 -38.34 23.28 30.98
C ARG A 107 -38.92 22.34 32.05
N GLY A 108 -38.10 21.40 32.51
CA GLY A 108 -38.48 20.39 33.49
C GLY A 108 -38.98 19.07 32.89
N GLN A 109 -39.22 19.01 31.57
CA GLN A 109 -39.53 17.75 30.87
C GLN A 109 -38.41 16.74 31.03
N THR A 110 -38.77 15.47 31.12
CA THR A 110 -37.82 14.37 31.30
C THR A 110 -37.16 14.01 29.98
N ALA A 111 -35.84 13.95 29.98
CA ALA A 111 -35.03 13.44 28.88
C ALA A 111 -34.31 12.17 29.36
N THR A 112 -34.48 11.09 28.63
CA THR A 112 -33.92 9.76 28.97
C THR A 112 -32.68 9.50 28.15
N ASP A 113 -31.60 9.04 28.78
CA ASP A 113 -30.40 8.63 28.04
C ASP A 113 -30.60 7.25 27.42
N SER A 114 -30.34 7.13 26.12
CA SER A 114 -30.38 5.84 25.42
C SER A 114 -29.16 4.96 25.74
N GLY A 115 -28.08 5.53 26.29
CA GLY A 115 -26.84 4.85 26.63
C GLY A 115 -25.93 4.57 25.42
N SER A 116 -26.33 5.01 24.23
CA SER A 116 -25.56 4.90 22.99
C SER A 116 -25.74 6.14 22.11
N PRO A 117 -24.90 6.34 21.09
CA PRO A 117 -25.19 7.28 20.01
C PRO A 117 -26.49 6.94 19.27
N ILE A 118 -26.93 7.80 18.36
CA ILE A 118 -28.09 7.52 17.51
C ILE A 118 -27.87 6.20 16.76
N MET A 119 -28.77 5.23 16.98
CA MET A 119 -28.70 3.86 16.44
C MET A 119 -29.72 3.68 15.32
N ILE A 120 -29.24 3.42 14.10
CA ILE A 120 -30.08 3.29 12.90
C ILE A 120 -30.21 1.83 12.45
N PRO A 121 -31.33 1.43 11.82
CA PRO A 121 -31.45 0.11 11.22
C PRO A 121 -30.53 -0.03 10.01
N VAL A 122 -29.90 -1.19 9.87
CA VAL A 122 -28.99 -1.47 8.76
C VAL A 122 -29.23 -2.86 8.16
N GLY A 123 -28.95 -3.01 6.86
CA GLY A 123 -29.02 -4.28 6.13
C GLY A 123 -29.93 -4.22 4.91
N PRO A 124 -30.11 -5.33 4.19
CA PRO A 124 -30.86 -5.34 2.93
C PRO A 124 -32.29 -4.83 3.05
N GLY A 125 -32.91 -4.90 4.23
CA GLY A 125 -34.25 -4.35 4.46
C GLY A 125 -34.36 -2.82 4.36
N THR A 126 -33.23 -2.09 4.33
CA THR A 126 -33.20 -0.64 4.07
C THR A 126 -33.23 -0.31 2.58
N LEU A 127 -33.02 -1.28 1.69
CA LEU A 127 -33.06 -1.06 0.24
C LEU A 127 -34.50 -0.80 -0.21
N GLY A 128 -34.67 0.19 -1.08
CA GLY A 128 -35.97 0.67 -1.57
C GLY A 128 -36.80 1.43 -0.53
N ARG A 129 -36.20 1.76 0.62
CA ARG A 129 -36.83 2.51 1.72
C ARG A 129 -36.29 3.92 1.80
N ILE A 130 -37.10 4.81 2.34
CA ILE A 130 -36.70 6.18 2.67
C ILE A 130 -36.57 6.32 4.19
N ILE A 131 -35.40 6.77 4.64
CA ILE A 131 -35.01 6.81 6.06
C ILE A 131 -34.60 8.24 6.44
N ASN A 132 -35.02 8.70 7.61
CA ASN A 132 -34.55 9.97 8.17
C ASN A 132 -33.22 9.82 8.94
N VAL A 133 -32.74 10.90 9.57
CA VAL A 133 -31.50 10.91 10.36
C VAL A 133 -31.51 9.92 11.54
N THR A 134 -32.65 9.72 12.22
CA THR A 134 -32.79 8.84 13.39
C THR A 134 -32.96 7.36 13.03
N GLY A 135 -33.13 7.05 11.73
CA GLY A 135 -33.35 5.69 11.25
C GLY A 135 -34.82 5.30 11.12
N ASP A 136 -35.74 6.23 11.29
CA ASP A 136 -37.18 6.01 11.15
C ASP A 136 -37.60 6.12 9.67
N PRO A 137 -38.49 5.23 9.19
CA PRO A 137 -38.97 5.28 7.80
C PRO A 137 -39.93 6.44 7.59
N ILE A 138 -39.74 7.19 6.49
CA ILE A 138 -40.60 8.33 6.10
C ILE A 138 -41.40 8.07 4.82
N ASP A 139 -41.41 6.82 4.34
CA ASP A 139 -42.10 6.41 3.11
C ASP A 139 -43.52 5.84 3.34
N GLU A 140 -44.02 5.85 4.58
CA GLU A 140 -45.32 5.29 4.97
C GLU A 140 -45.50 3.78 4.69
N ARG A 141 -44.42 3.05 4.37
CA ARG A 141 -44.47 1.61 4.04
C ARG A 141 -44.31 0.69 5.26
N GLY A 142 -44.70 1.19 6.43
CA GLY A 142 -44.55 0.50 7.71
C GLY A 142 -43.09 0.38 8.19
N PRO A 143 -42.82 -0.39 9.26
CA PRO A 143 -41.49 -0.46 9.85
C PRO A 143 -40.47 -1.18 8.95
N ILE A 144 -39.20 -0.76 9.04
CA ILE A 144 -38.09 -1.39 8.32
C ILE A 144 -37.75 -2.73 8.98
N LYS A 145 -37.73 -3.81 8.18
CA LYS A 145 -37.26 -5.12 8.64
C LYS A 145 -35.74 -5.07 8.78
N HIS A 146 -35.23 -5.21 10.00
CA HIS A 146 -33.80 -5.14 10.27
C HIS A 146 -33.40 -6.18 11.31
N GLU A 147 -32.21 -6.76 11.16
CA GLU A 147 -31.63 -7.70 12.13
C GLU A 147 -30.73 -6.99 13.14
N LYS A 148 -30.11 -5.88 12.73
CA LYS A 148 -29.14 -5.12 13.53
C LYS A 148 -29.39 -3.63 13.41
N LYS A 149 -28.98 -2.92 14.46
CA LYS A 149 -28.83 -1.47 14.46
C LYS A 149 -27.37 -1.10 14.71
N LEU A 150 -26.89 -0.03 14.08
CA LEU A 150 -25.54 0.47 14.25
C LEU A 150 -25.53 1.97 14.59
N PRO A 151 -24.51 2.44 15.34
CA PRO A 151 -24.37 3.86 15.64
C PRO A 151 -23.98 4.65 14.38
N ILE A 152 -24.50 5.86 14.23
CA ILE A 152 -24.11 6.78 13.16
C ILE A 152 -22.66 7.30 13.32
N HIS A 153 -22.22 7.43 14.57
CA HIS A 153 -20.87 7.86 14.94
C HIS A 153 -19.96 6.64 15.01
N GLN A 154 -19.03 6.55 14.08
CA GLN A 154 -18.02 5.50 13.98
C GLN A 154 -16.68 6.12 13.64
N GLU A 155 -15.61 5.53 14.15
CA GLU A 155 -14.25 5.92 13.79
C GLU A 155 -13.93 5.52 12.34
N ALA A 156 -13.02 6.26 11.72
CA ALA A 156 -12.48 5.89 10.41
C ALA A 156 -11.74 4.53 10.48
N PRO A 157 -11.69 3.78 9.37
CA PRO A 157 -10.89 2.55 9.29
C PRO A 157 -9.43 2.80 9.69
N GLU A 158 -8.86 1.90 10.50
CA GLU A 158 -7.46 2.01 10.89
C GLU A 158 -6.54 1.89 9.67
N PHE A 159 -5.37 2.52 9.74
CA PHE A 159 -4.35 2.47 8.68
C PHE A 159 -3.99 1.04 8.23
N VAL A 160 -4.04 0.06 9.14
CA VAL A 160 -3.76 -1.35 8.82
C VAL A 160 -4.84 -2.02 7.97
N ASP A 161 -6.06 -1.48 7.96
CA ASP A 161 -7.21 -2.02 7.24
C ASP A 161 -7.40 -1.38 5.87
N GLN A 162 -6.77 -0.23 5.62
CA GLN A 162 -6.77 0.45 4.33
C GLN A 162 -6.07 -0.40 3.24
N SER A 163 -6.61 -0.34 2.02
CA SER A 163 -5.98 -0.95 0.85
C SER A 163 -4.85 -0.06 0.31
N THR A 164 -3.91 -0.67 -0.40
CA THR A 164 -2.79 0.02 -1.05
C THR A 164 -2.87 -0.05 -2.58
N SER A 165 -3.81 -0.81 -3.13
CA SER A 165 -4.04 -0.86 -4.59
C SER A 165 -4.91 0.31 -5.02
N ALA A 166 -4.42 1.06 -6.02
CA ALA A 166 -5.24 2.00 -6.78
C ALA A 166 -5.86 1.23 -7.95
N GLU A 167 -7.19 1.15 -7.97
CA GLU A 167 -7.96 0.51 -9.04
C GLU A 167 -8.94 1.54 -9.62
N VAL A 168 -9.14 1.50 -10.94
CA VAL A 168 -10.11 2.37 -11.61
C VAL A 168 -11.49 1.73 -11.57
N LEU A 169 -12.49 2.53 -11.23
CA LEU A 169 -13.89 2.17 -11.34
C LEU A 169 -14.39 2.55 -12.74
N VAL A 170 -14.73 1.56 -13.55
CA VAL A 170 -15.26 1.76 -14.90
C VAL A 170 -16.72 2.18 -14.79
N THR A 171 -17.05 3.38 -15.24
CA THR A 171 -18.39 3.97 -15.12
C THR A 171 -19.27 3.68 -16.34
N GLY A 172 -18.65 3.34 -17.47
CA GLY A 172 -19.33 3.20 -18.75
C GLY A 172 -19.68 4.53 -19.41
N ILE A 173 -19.20 5.66 -18.85
CA ILE A 173 -19.39 7.01 -19.38
C ILE A 173 -18.09 7.47 -20.03
N LYS A 174 -18.10 7.69 -21.34
CA LYS A 174 -16.89 7.96 -22.14
C LYS A 174 -16.01 9.09 -21.58
N VAL A 175 -16.61 10.25 -21.31
CA VAL A 175 -15.89 11.43 -20.84
C VAL A 175 -15.24 11.22 -19.47
N VAL A 176 -15.92 10.51 -18.57
CA VAL A 176 -15.41 10.20 -17.23
C VAL A 176 -14.30 9.17 -17.31
N ASP A 177 -14.56 8.04 -17.97
CA ASP A 177 -13.61 6.94 -18.05
C ASP A 177 -12.33 7.33 -18.80
N LEU A 178 -12.42 8.22 -19.80
CA LEU A 178 -11.24 8.71 -20.52
C LEU A 178 -10.48 9.81 -19.76
N LEU A 179 -11.15 10.91 -19.40
CA LEU A 179 -10.49 12.15 -18.98
C LEU A 179 -10.40 12.33 -17.46
N ALA A 180 -11.41 11.86 -16.72
CA ALA A 180 -11.46 11.97 -15.26
C ALA A 180 -11.78 10.62 -14.61
N PRO A 181 -10.94 9.58 -14.79
CA PRO A 181 -11.24 8.23 -14.34
C PRO A 181 -11.44 8.16 -12.82
N TYR A 182 -12.46 7.45 -12.37
CA TYR A 182 -12.80 7.36 -10.96
C TYR A 182 -11.97 6.29 -10.24
N ALA A 183 -11.48 6.61 -9.05
CA ALA A 183 -10.81 5.65 -8.19
C ALA A 183 -11.84 4.78 -7.46
N ARG A 184 -11.62 3.46 -7.43
CA ARG A 184 -12.40 2.54 -6.61
C ARG A 184 -12.19 2.83 -5.13
N GLY A 185 -13.29 3.15 -4.45
CA GLY A 185 -13.35 3.64 -3.08
C GLY A 185 -12.74 5.03 -2.87
N GLY A 186 -12.60 5.78 -3.96
CA GLY A 186 -12.23 7.18 -3.94
C GLY A 186 -13.42 8.11 -3.70
N LYS A 187 -13.10 9.39 -3.56
CA LYS A 187 -14.06 10.47 -3.37
C LYS A 187 -14.12 11.33 -4.63
N ILE A 188 -15.30 11.45 -5.21
CA ILE A 188 -15.54 12.19 -6.45
C ILE A 188 -16.38 13.43 -6.13
N GLY A 189 -15.91 14.60 -6.58
CA GLY A 189 -16.68 15.84 -6.51
C GLY A 189 -17.39 16.12 -7.83
N LEU A 190 -18.71 16.24 -7.78
CA LEU A 190 -19.55 16.65 -8.89
C LEU A 190 -19.88 18.15 -8.74
N PHE A 191 -19.30 18.98 -9.59
CA PHE A 191 -19.52 20.42 -9.61
C PHE A 191 -20.51 20.76 -10.71
N GLY A 192 -21.32 21.79 -10.50
CA GLY A 192 -22.19 22.30 -11.56
C GLY A 192 -23.36 23.11 -11.04
N GLY A 193 -23.87 24.01 -11.88
CA GLY A 193 -25.05 24.83 -11.59
C GLY A 193 -26.36 24.03 -11.60
N ALA A 194 -27.49 24.71 -11.40
CA ALA A 194 -28.80 24.11 -11.68
C ALA A 194 -28.99 23.92 -13.20
N GLY A 195 -29.65 22.84 -13.60
CA GLY A 195 -30.02 22.56 -14.99
C GLY A 195 -28.96 21.87 -15.86
N VAL A 196 -27.74 21.63 -15.36
CA VAL A 196 -26.65 21.00 -16.13
C VAL A 196 -26.72 19.46 -16.18
N GLY A 197 -27.77 18.84 -15.63
CA GLY A 197 -27.97 17.38 -15.66
C GLY A 197 -27.32 16.57 -14.53
N LYS A 198 -27.01 17.17 -13.37
CA LYS A 198 -26.44 16.47 -12.20
C LYS A 198 -27.22 15.23 -11.76
N THR A 199 -28.53 15.37 -11.61
CA THR A 199 -29.40 14.28 -11.13
C THR A 199 -29.41 13.12 -12.12
N VAL A 200 -29.54 13.43 -13.42
CA VAL A 200 -29.51 12.43 -14.49
C VAL A 200 -28.15 11.71 -14.52
N PHE A 201 -27.05 12.44 -14.31
CA PHE A 201 -25.71 11.87 -14.23
C PHE A 201 -25.56 10.90 -13.04
N ILE A 202 -26.05 11.29 -11.85
CA ILE A 202 -26.06 10.43 -10.66
C ILE A 202 -26.88 9.15 -10.90
N GLN A 203 -28.07 9.28 -11.49
CA GLN A 203 -28.93 8.14 -11.80
C GLN A 203 -28.28 7.18 -12.80
N GLU A 204 -27.63 7.70 -13.83
CA GLU A 204 -26.93 6.85 -14.81
C GLU A 204 -25.76 6.12 -14.16
N LEU A 205 -24.99 6.78 -13.28
CA LEU A 205 -23.93 6.10 -12.51
C LEU A 205 -24.48 4.97 -11.65
N ILE A 206 -25.61 5.20 -10.96
CA ILE A 206 -26.31 4.15 -10.19
C ILE A 206 -26.68 2.98 -11.11
N ASN A 207 -27.30 3.25 -12.25
CA ASN A 207 -27.76 2.24 -13.20
C ASN A 207 -26.59 1.42 -13.79
N ASN A 208 -25.52 2.10 -14.23
CA ASN A 208 -24.38 1.45 -14.88
C ASN A 208 -23.61 0.55 -13.91
N ILE A 209 -23.35 1.04 -12.69
CA ILE A 209 -22.58 0.29 -11.70
C ILE A 209 -23.43 -0.85 -11.10
N ALA A 210 -24.74 -0.64 -10.93
CA ALA A 210 -25.66 -1.70 -10.54
C ALA A 210 -25.76 -2.85 -11.56
N LYS A 211 -25.53 -2.57 -12.85
CA LYS A 211 -25.49 -3.55 -13.94
C LYS A 211 -24.12 -4.22 -14.06
N ALA A 212 -23.03 -3.44 -13.98
CA ALA A 212 -21.67 -3.93 -14.20
C ALA A 212 -21.03 -4.60 -12.98
N HIS A 213 -21.21 -4.05 -11.78
CA HIS A 213 -20.50 -4.47 -10.56
C HIS A 213 -21.39 -5.18 -9.52
N GLY A 214 -22.71 -5.23 -9.74
CA GLY A 214 -23.65 -5.87 -8.81
C GLY A 214 -23.68 -5.23 -7.41
N GLY A 215 -23.17 -4.00 -7.28
CA GLY A 215 -23.09 -3.26 -6.02
C GLY A 215 -24.41 -2.61 -5.60
N TYR A 216 -24.51 -2.29 -4.31
CA TYR A 216 -25.60 -1.49 -3.75
C TYR A 216 -25.22 -0.02 -3.72
N SER A 217 -26.23 0.85 -3.80
CA SER A 217 -26.04 2.30 -3.69
C SER A 217 -26.81 2.86 -2.50
N VAL A 218 -26.26 3.88 -1.88
CA VAL A 218 -26.93 4.67 -0.84
C VAL A 218 -26.95 6.11 -1.30
N PHE A 219 -28.13 6.69 -1.42
CA PHE A 219 -28.30 8.11 -1.73
C PHE A 219 -28.61 8.86 -0.45
N THR A 220 -27.82 9.90 -0.16
CA THR A 220 -27.93 10.71 1.04
C THR A 220 -28.21 12.16 0.64
N GLY A 221 -29.46 12.57 0.78
CA GLY A 221 -29.91 13.94 0.54
C GLY A 221 -29.70 14.81 1.78
N VAL A 222 -28.56 15.49 1.86
CA VAL A 222 -28.18 16.45 2.91
C VAL A 222 -28.68 17.84 2.56
N GLY A 223 -29.69 18.32 3.28
CA GLY A 223 -30.29 19.62 3.04
C GLY A 223 -30.90 19.73 1.65
N GLU A 224 -31.45 18.63 1.13
CA GLU A 224 -32.13 18.59 -0.16
C GLU A 224 -33.52 19.18 -0.09
N ARG A 225 -34.02 19.65 -1.23
CA ARG A 225 -35.41 20.10 -1.33
C ARG A 225 -36.33 18.89 -1.29
N THR A 226 -37.41 18.97 -0.52
CA THR A 226 -38.43 17.92 -0.42
C THR A 226 -39.00 17.54 -1.80
N ARG A 227 -39.21 18.52 -2.68
CA ARG A 227 -39.66 18.27 -4.06
C ARG A 227 -38.65 17.44 -4.86
N GLU A 228 -37.37 17.81 -4.82
CA GLU A 228 -36.32 17.12 -5.58
C GLU A 228 -36.11 15.69 -5.08
N GLY A 229 -36.21 15.46 -3.77
CA GLY A 229 -36.19 14.10 -3.20
C GLY A 229 -37.40 13.26 -3.61
N ASN A 230 -38.59 13.86 -3.72
CA ASN A 230 -39.79 13.18 -4.18
C ASN A 230 -39.72 12.81 -5.67
N ASP A 231 -39.29 13.76 -6.50
CA ASP A 231 -39.11 13.55 -7.94
C ASP A 231 -38.08 12.43 -8.19
N LEU A 232 -36.95 12.46 -7.47
CA LEU A 232 -35.93 11.42 -7.53
C LEU A 232 -36.48 10.03 -7.14
N TYR A 233 -37.31 9.96 -6.11
CA TYR A 233 -37.89 8.68 -5.67
C TYR A 233 -38.81 8.08 -6.73
N HIS A 234 -39.66 8.90 -7.37
CA HIS A 234 -40.53 8.44 -8.46
C HIS A 234 -39.75 8.10 -9.73
N GLU A 235 -38.75 8.90 -10.11
CA GLU A 235 -37.87 8.60 -11.24
C GLU A 235 -37.12 7.26 -11.03
N MET A 236 -36.68 6.97 -9.81
CA MET A 236 -36.07 5.68 -9.47
C MET A 236 -37.07 4.50 -9.53
N GLN A 237 -38.37 4.75 -9.32
CA GLN A 237 -39.41 3.74 -9.51
C GLN A 237 -39.65 3.47 -10.99
N GLU A 238 -39.76 4.52 -11.80
CA GLU A 238 -40.00 4.42 -13.25
C GLU A 238 -38.83 3.75 -13.98
N THR A 239 -37.60 4.08 -13.60
CA THR A 239 -36.39 3.46 -14.14
C THR A 239 -36.16 2.02 -13.65
N GLY A 240 -36.97 1.55 -12.69
CA GLY A 240 -36.88 0.19 -12.14
C GLY A 240 -35.71 -0.05 -11.19
N VAL A 241 -35.05 1.03 -10.74
CA VAL A 241 -33.96 1.00 -9.74
C VAL A 241 -34.50 0.70 -8.34
N ILE A 242 -35.67 1.27 -8.03
CA ILE A 242 -36.46 0.96 -6.84
C ILE A 242 -37.68 0.15 -7.28
N GLN A 243 -37.78 -1.07 -6.79
CA GLN A 243 -38.90 -1.96 -7.04
C GLN A 243 -39.64 -2.16 -5.72
N LEU A 244 -40.92 -1.78 -5.68
CA LEU A 244 -41.72 -1.84 -4.46
C LEU A 244 -41.97 -3.28 -4.00
N ASP A 245 -42.23 -4.19 -4.95
CA ASP A 245 -42.51 -5.61 -4.70
C ASP A 245 -41.32 -6.53 -5.06
N GLY A 246 -40.19 -5.94 -5.47
CA GLY A 246 -39.01 -6.64 -5.97
C GLY A 246 -37.73 -6.31 -5.19
N GLU A 247 -36.58 -6.70 -5.77
CA GLU A 247 -35.27 -6.42 -5.18
C GLU A 247 -34.79 -5.03 -5.59
N SER A 248 -34.88 -4.08 -4.66
CA SER A 248 -34.33 -2.73 -4.83
C SER A 248 -32.82 -2.73 -4.60
N LYS A 249 -32.09 -1.88 -5.33
CA LYS A 249 -30.62 -1.76 -5.21
C LYS A 249 -30.14 -0.50 -4.47
N VAL A 250 -31.06 0.42 -4.18
CA VAL A 250 -30.75 1.74 -3.61
C VAL A 250 -31.44 1.93 -2.27
N ALA A 251 -30.73 2.42 -1.26
CA ALA A 251 -31.34 2.95 -0.03
C ALA A 251 -31.33 4.50 -0.07
N LEU A 252 -32.44 5.13 0.32
CA LEU A 252 -32.57 6.59 0.34
C LEU A 252 -32.53 7.09 1.80
N VAL A 253 -31.65 8.04 2.07
CA VAL A 253 -31.56 8.73 3.35
C VAL A 253 -31.74 10.21 3.10
N PHE A 254 -32.76 10.82 3.70
CA PHE A 254 -33.02 12.26 3.55
C PHE A 254 -32.93 12.99 4.88
N GLY A 255 -32.33 14.16 4.81
CA GLY A 255 -32.35 15.18 5.85
C GLY A 255 -32.65 16.50 5.17
N GLN A 256 -33.93 16.82 5.07
CA GLN A 256 -34.44 17.85 4.16
C GLN A 256 -34.13 19.27 4.64
N MET A 257 -34.32 20.28 3.78
CA MET A 257 -34.11 21.69 4.14
C MET A 257 -35.01 22.21 5.28
N ASN A 258 -36.20 21.62 5.45
CA ASN A 258 -37.13 21.96 6.54
C ASN A 258 -36.70 21.39 7.89
N GLU A 259 -35.76 20.44 7.91
CA GLU A 259 -35.25 19.86 9.15
C GLU A 259 -34.22 20.79 9.83
N PRO A 260 -34.13 20.73 11.18
CA PRO A 260 -33.18 21.56 11.92
C PRO A 260 -31.73 21.26 11.52
N PRO A 261 -30.80 22.20 11.74
CA PRO A 261 -29.40 22.02 11.38
C PRO A 261 -28.75 20.81 12.06
N GLY A 262 -29.26 20.36 13.21
CA GLY A 262 -28.82 19.12 13.86
C GLY A 262 -28.99 17.88 12.98
N ALA A 263 -30.18 17.71 12.38
CA ALA A 263 -30.47 16.59 11.51
C ALA A 263 -29.64 16.63 10.22
N ARG A 264 -29.59 17.80 9.57
CA ARG A 264 -28.79 18.02 8.35
C ARG A 264 -27.29 17.78 8.58
N ALA A 265 -26.76 18.12 9.76
CA ALA A 265 -25.36 17.87 10.12
C ALA A 265 -25.04 16.40 10.48
N ARG A 266 -26.05 15.52 10.54
CA ARG A 266 -25.87 14.10 10.92
C ARG A 266 -26.34 13.12 9.86
N VAL A 267 -27.23 13.53 8.96
CA VAL A 267 -27.79 12.66 7.92
C VAL A 267 -26.73 12.03 7.00
N ALA A 268 -25.65 12.76 6.69
CA ALA A 268 -24.51 12.21 5.94
C ALA A 268 -23.90 10.99 6.62
N LEU A 269 -23.82 11.02 7.97
CA LEU A 269 -23.29 9.91 8.77
C LEU A 269 -24.25 8.71 8.79
N THR A 270 -25.56 8.97 8.74
CA THR A 270 -26.60 7.93 8.63
C THR A 270 -26.45 7.14 7.33
N GLY A 271 -26.36 7.83 6.19
CA GLY A 271 -26.12 7.20 4.89
C GLY A 271 -24.82 6.41 4.85
N LEU A 272 -23.75 6.98 5.41
CA LEU A 272 -22.45 6.33 5.52
C LEU A 272 -22.48 5.07 6.40
N THR A 273 -23.25 5.05 7.48
CA THR A 273 -23.39 3.86 8.33
C THR A 273 -24.18 2.74 7.65
N ILE A 274 -25.19 3.07 6.83
CA ILE A 274 -25.89 2.08 6.00
C ILE A 274 -24.92 1.51 4.95
N GLY A 275 -24.19 2.38 4.24
CA GLY A 275 -23.21 1.96 3.23
C GLY A 275 -22.10 1.10 3.83
N ALA A 276 -21.58 1.46 5.01
CA ALA A 276 -20.56 0.71 5.72
C ALA A 276 -21.06 -0.65 6.27
N TYR A 277 -22.36 -0.85 6.44
CA TYR A 277 -22.93 -2.15 6.87
C TYR A 277 -23.27 -3.08 5.72
N LEU A 278 -23.72 -2.54 4.58
CA LEU A 278 -23.98 -3.33 3.36
C LEU A 278 -22.69 -4.00 2.81
N PHE A 279 -21.57 -3.79 3.48
CA PHE A 279 -20.27 -4.45 3.39
C PHE A 279 -20.21 -5.85 4.06
N PRO A 280 -20.08 -6.96 3.32
CA PRO A 280 -19.80 -8.26 3.92
C PRO A 280 -18.29 -8.48 4.12
N CYS A 281 -17.93 -9.11 5.24
CA CYS A 281 -16.57 -9.62 5.46
C CYS A 281 -16.29 -10.82 4.53
N ARG A 282 -15.25 -10.74 3.68
CA ARG A 282 -14.64 -11.93 3.07
C ARG A 282 -14.29 -12.97 4.14
N PRO A 283 -14.72 -14.24 4.03
CA PRO A 283 -13.98 -15.34 4.62
C PRO A 283 -12.68 -15.53 3.83
N LYS A 284 -11.60 -15.89 4.51
CA LYS A 284 -10.38 -16.34 3.84
C LYS A 284 -10.69 -17.61 3.05
N MET A 285 -10.84 -17.50 1.73
CA MET A 285 -10.78 -18.67 0.85
C MET A 285 -9.40 -19.30 0.99
N ALA A 286 -9.39 -20.57 1.42
CA ALA A 286 -8.28 -21.46 1.16
C ALA A 286 -8.15 -21.61 -0.36
N GLN A 287 -6.92 -21.48 -0.86
CA GLN A 287 -6.59 -21.75 -2.25
C GLN A 287 -7.06 -23.17 -2.60
N LEU A 288 -8.07 -23.27 -3.46
CA LEU A 288 -8.36 -24.47 -4.23
C LEU A 288 -7.79 -24.25 -5.64
N PRO A 289 -7.06 -25.23 -6.20
CA PRO A 289 -6.41 -25.07 -7.49
C PRO A 289 -7.43 -25.03 -8.63
N LEU A 290 -7.22 -24.08 -9.54
CA LEU A 290 -7.92 -23.93 -10.82
C LEU A 290 -7.88 -25.24 -11.60
N VAL A 291 -9.04 -25.84 -11.84
CA VAL A 291 -9.24 -26.83 -12.91
C VAL A 291 -10.13 -26.17 -13.96
N SER A 292 -9.54 -25.95 -15.13
CA SER A 292 -10.21 -25.53 -16.35
C SER A 292 -11.10 -26.66 -16.89
N SER A 293 -12.38 -26.38 -17.13
CA SER A 293 -13.23 -27.20 -17.99
C SER A 293 -14.06 -26.29 -18.89
N SER A 294 -13.79 -26.34 -20.20
CA SER A 294 -14.72 -25.96 -21.26
C SER A 294 -15.62 -27.16 -21.61
N PRO A 295 -16.81 -26.94 -22.19
CA PRO A 295 -17.87 -27.94 -22.30
C PRO A 295 -17.85 -28.67 -23.65
N GLU A 296 -18.11 -29.97 -23.67
CA GLU A 296 -18.62 -30.68 -24.85
C GLU A 296 -19.68 -31.70 -24.45
N GLU A 297 -20.77 -31.70 -25.21
CA GLU A 297 -21.97 -32.49 -25.01
C GLU A 297 -21.88 -33.90 -25.61
N SER A 298 -22.63 -34.81 -24.97
CA SER A 298 -23.45 -35.87 -25.56
C SER A 298 -22.87 -37.26 -25.91
N SER A 299 -23.53 -38.24 -25.30
CA SER A 299 -24.02 -39.52 -25.85
C SER A 299 -23.24 -40.84 -25.61
N HIS A 300 -23.92 -41.69 -24.82
CA HIS A 300 -24.17 -43.14 -24.98
C HIS A 300 -23.05 -44.21 -24.88
N HIS A 301 -23.22 -45.05 -23.83
CA HIS A 301 -23.32 -46.52 -23.84
C HIS A 301 -22.14 -47.42 -24.28
N ILE A 302 -21.59 -48.19 -23.32
CA ILE A 302 -21.57 -49.68 -23.21
C ILE A 302 -20.32 -50.21 -22.47
N HIS A 303 -20.58 -51.22 -21.64
CA HIS A 303 -19.69 -52.08 -20.86
C HIS A 303 -18.40 -52.57 -21.54
N SER A 304 -17.29 -52.62 -20.78
CA SER A 304 -16.53 -53.85 -20.44
C SER A 304 -15.17 -53.52 -19.80
N ALA A 305 -14.83 -54.21 -18.70
CA ALA A 305 -13.47 -54.30 -18.12
C ALA A 305 -12.61 -55.28 -18.98
N PRO A 306 -11.26 -55.43 -18.85
CA PRO A 306 -10.43 -55.24 -17.65
C PRO A 306 -8.95 -54.75 -17.83
N PHE A 307 -8.29 -54.52 -16.69
CA PHE A 307 -6.86 -54.58 -16.39
C PHE A 307 -5.89 -54.91 -17.54
N SER A 308 -5.18 -53.90 -18.06
CA SER A 308 -3.75 -53.95 -18.43
C SER A 308 -3.29 -52.54 -18.82
N VAL A 309 -1.98 -52.28 -18.78
CA VAL A 309 -1.32 -51.03 -19.20
C VAL A 309 -1.19 -49.94 -18.11
N PHE A 310 -0.58 -50.29 -16.97
CA PHE A 310 0.09 -49.31 -16.08
C PHE A 310 1.62 -49.48 -16.09
N ARG A 311 2.20 -49.70 -17.28
CA ARG A 311 3.67 -49.85 -17.46
C ARG A 311 4.25 -49.17 -18.71
N LYS A 312 3.59 -48.13 -19.26
CA LYS A 312 4.09 -47.41 -20.45
C LYS A 312 4.13 -45.87 -20.36
N ALA A 313 4.02 -45.28 -19.16
CA ALA A 313 4.04 -43.83 -18.97
C ALA A 313 5.23 -43.29 -18.14
N LEU A 314 6.29 -44.08 -17.97
CA LEU A 314 7.55 -43.64 -17.32
C LEU A 314 8.76 -43.59 -18.27
N SER A 315 8.55 -43.80 -19.58
CA SER A 315 9.63 -43.85 -20.58
C SER A 315 9.65 -42.66 -21.56
N LYS A 316 8.80 -41.65 -21.39
CA LYS A 316 8.69 -40.53 -22.36
C LYS A 316 9.11 -39.15 -21.83
N LYS A 317 9.46 -39.02 -20.54
CA LYS A 317 9.97 -37.76 -19.95
C LYS A 317 11.50 -37.67 -19.83
N HIS A 318 12.23 -38.64 -20.38
CA HIS A 318 13.70 -38.67 -20.38
C HIS A 318 14.32 -38.50 -21.78
N LYS A 319 13.52 -38.10 -22.78
CA LYS A 319 13.96 -37.94 -24.19
C LYS A 319 13.74 -36.54 -24.80
N GLU A 320 13.21 -35.57 -24.07
CA GLU A 320 12.98 -34.20 -24.59
C GLU A 320 13.84 -33.13 -23.91
N HIS A 321 14.82 -33.51 -23.08
CA HIS A 321 15.78 -32.58 -22.48
C HIS A 321 17.21 -32.71 -23.05
N LYS A 322 17.36 -33.50 -24.12
CA LYS A 322 18.65 -33.86 -24.74
C LYS A 322 18.83 -33.35 -26.17
N SER A 323 17.97 -32.45 -26.64
CA SER A 323 17.98 -31.89 -28.00
C SER A 323 17.95 -30.36 -28.03
N ARG A 324 18.56 -29.71 -27.02
CA ARG A 324 18.67 -28.24 -26.96
C ARG A 324 20.04 -27.74 -26.46
N VAL A 325 21.06 -28.59 -26.55
CA VAL A 325 22.47 -28.29 -26.17
C VAL A 325 23.45 -28.66 -27.30
N GLU A 326 22.96 -29.02 -28.48
CA GLU A 326 23.78 -29.28 -29.69
C GLU A 326 23.23 -28.41 -30.83
N GLN A 327 23.54 -27.11 -30.80
CA GLN A 327 23.44 -26.16 -31.92
C GLN A 327 23.92 -24.76 -31.45
N SER A 328 25.18 -24.66 -31.03
CA SER A 328 25.91 -23.39 -30.88
C SER A 328 27.37 -23.72 -30.58
N GLY A 329 28.11 -24.12 -31.61
CA GLY A 329 29.51 -24.49 -31.49
C GLY A 329 30.01 -25.20 -32.73
N GLU A 330 30.07 -24.48 -33.86
CA GLU A 330 30.93 -24.76 -35.01
C GLU A 330 30.62 -23.71 -36.10
N GLU A 331 31.34 -22.60 -36.10
CA GLU A 331 31.77 -21.86 -37.31
C GLU A 331 32.58 -20.62 -36.89
N GLU A 332 33.76 -20.89 -36.32
CA GLU A 332 34.88 -19.96 -36.36
C GLU A 332 36.07 -20.71 -36.96
N ARG A 333 36.37 -20.40 -38.24
CA ARG A 333 37.70 -20.35 -38.91
C ARG A 333 37.58 -20.68 -40.39
N ARG A 334 37.54 -19.64 -41.21
CA ARG A 334 38.45 -19.47 -42.36
C ARG A 334 38.57 -17.99 -42.69
N MET A 335 39.82 -17.53 -42.75
CA MET A 335 40.26 -16.16 -43.05
C MET A 335 40.30 -15.88 -44.56
N GLU A 336 40.40 -14.58 -44.85
CA GLU A 336 40.78 -13.89 -46.12
C GLU A 336 39.68 -13.88 -47.20
N GLU A 337 39.21 -12.75 -47.75
CA GLU A 337 39.97 -11.66 -48.36
C GLU A 337 39.07 -10.41 -48.62
N TYR A 338 39.72 -9.22 -48.64
CA TYR A 338 39.40 -8.02 -49.44
C TYR A 338 38.50 -6.85 -48.93
N SER A 339 39.18 -5.88 -48.30
CA SER A 339 39.20 -4.41 -48.44
C SER A 339 37.93 -3.57 -48.73
N PRO A 340 37.68 -2.48 -47.96
CA PRO A 340 36.83 -1.35 -48.36
C PRO A 340 37.65 -0.17 -48.92
N PRO A 341 37.04 0.72 -49.73
CA PRO A 341 37.53 2.09 -49.91
C PRO A 341 36.38 3.11 -49.67
N PRO A 342 36.63 4.44 -49.63
CA PRO A 342 36.99 5.08 -48.38
C PRO A 342 36.31 6.46 -48.17
N SER A 343 36.66 7.07 -47.04
CA SER A 343 37.07 8.48 -46.89
C SER A 343 36.01 9.58 -47.14
N GLU A 344 35.68 10.39 -46.11
CA GLU A 344 36.38 11.66 -45.80
C GLU A 344 35.49 12.85 -46.27
N LEU A 345 35.47 14.07 -45.75
CA LEU A 345 36.34 14.89 -44.89
C LEU A 345 35.42 16.10 -44.53
N GLU A 346 35.34 16.47 -43.25
CA GLU A 346 36.02 17.66 -42.68
C GLU A 346 35.27 19.00 -42.98
N SER A 347 34.93 19.78 -41.96
CA SER A 347 35.75 20.89 -41.42
C SER A 347 35.15 22.21 -41.95
N GLU A 348 35.24 23.39 -41.33
CA GLU A 348 35.99 23.89 -40.19
C GLU A 348 35.61 25.39 -40.02
N VAL A 349 35.81 25.91 -38.80
CA VAL A 349 36.46 27.22 -38.48
C VAL A 349 35.66 28.49 -38.81
N GLU A 350 35.45 29.45 -37.90
CA GLU A 350 36.43 30.33 -37.21
C GLU A 350 35.93 30.67 -35.79
N ASN A 351 36.67 30.42 -34.69
CA ASN A 351 37.88 31.07 -34.15
C ASN A 351 37.80 32.60 -33.95
N SER A 352 37.77 33.03 -32.69
CA SER A 352 38.64 34.11 -32.19
C SER A 352 38.91 33.98 -30.68
N GLU A 353 40.17 33.66 -30.41
CA GLU A 353 40.96 33.54 -29.18
C GLU A 353 40.93 34.84 -28.33
N SER A 354 41.19 34.88 -27.02
CA SER A 354 42.33 34.41 -26.20
C SER A 354 42.05 34.83 -24.73
N GLU A 355 42.52 34.26 -23.62
CA GLU A 355 43.51 33.23 -23.30
C GLU A 355 43.35 32.85 -21.81
N SER A 356 43.33 31.55 -21.46
CA SER A 356 44.22 30.92 -20.47
C SER A 356 43.97 29.41 -20.42
N GLU A 357 45.07 28.68 -20.48
CA GLU A 357 45.20 27.22 -20.53
C GLU A 357 44.53 26.53 -19.33
N ILE A 358 43.86 25.40 -19.57
CA ILE A 358 44.11 24.10 -18.91
C ILE A 358 43.28 23.03 -19.63
N SER A 359 44.01 22.03 -20.12
CA SER A 359 43.60 20.73 -20.64
C SER A 359 43.08 19.81 -19.53
N ASP A 360 42.38 18.75 -19.94
CA ASP A 360 42.04 17.55 -19.15
C ASP A 360 40.99 17.75 -18.05
N PHE A 361 39.73 17.42 -18.34
CA PHE A 361 38.71 17.24 -17.29
C PHE A 361 38.78 15.82 -16.73
N ASP A 362 39.79 15.63 -15.90
CA ASP A 362 39.85 14.61 -14.86
C ASP A 362 38.59 14.68 -13.99
N PHE A 363 37.94 13.54 -13.75
CA PHE A 363 37.14 13.37 -12.54
C PHE A 363 38.12 13.09 -11.40
N GLU A 364 38.85 14.12 -10.96
CA GLU A 364 39.47 14.13 -9.64
C GLU A 364 38.34 14.20 -8.60
N VAL A 365 37.81 13.02 -8.23
CA VAL A 365 37.27 12.86 -6.90
C VAL A 365 38.48 12.96 -5.98
N GLU A 366 38.62 14.04 -5.22
CA GLU A 366 39.57 14.12 -4.11
C GLU A 366 39.31 12.94 -3.16
N LEU A 367 40.04 11.85 -3.38
CA LEU A 367 40.16 10.74 -2.48
C LEU A 367 41.07 11.23 -1.35
N ASP A 368 40.67 10.94 -0.11
CA ASP A 368 41.51 11.10 1.08
C ASP A 368 42.93 10.56 0.77
N PRO A 369 44.05 11.23 1.10
CA PRO A 369 45.41 10.79 0.71
C PRO A 369 45.76 9.35 1.10
N VAL A 370 45.01 8.79 2.05
CA VAL A 370 45.07 7.38 2.46
C VAL A 370 44.30 6.46 1.51
N GLN A 371 43.12 6.87 1.03
CA GLN A 371 42.35 6.13 0.03
C GLN A 371 43.07 6.13 -1.32
N GLU A 372 43.66 7.25 -1.72
CA GLU A 372 44.45 7.35 -2.94
C GLU A 372 45.68 6.43 -2.87
N LYS A 373 46.43 6.45 -1.75
CA LYS A 373 47.53 5.50 -1.53
C LYS A 373 47.09 4.03 -1.50
N VAL A 374 45.97 3.69 -0.88
CA VAL A 374 45.49 2.30 -0.78
C VAL A 374 44.96 1.82 -2.13
N PHE A 375 44.23 2.66 -2.87
CA PHE A 375 43.77 2.34 -4.22
C PHE A 375 44.95 2.21 -5.17
N ASP A 376 45.92 3.13 -5.10
CA ASP A 376 47.12 3.15 -5.94
C ASP A 376 48.04 1.95 -5.62
N ILE A 377 48.17 1.54 -4.36
CA ILE A 377 48.88 0.30 -3.98
C ILE A 377 48.17 -0.93 -4.53
N ILE A 378 46.85 -1.03 -4.38
CA ILE A 378 46.05 -2.17 -4.87
C ILE A 378 46.06 -2.23 -6.40
N HIS A 379 46.00 -1.08 -7.06
CA HIS A 379 45.99 -0.95 -8.52
C HIS A 379 47.38 -1.22 -9.13
N LYS A 380 48.46 -0.72 -8.50
CA LYS A 380 49.85 -1.06 -8.87
C LYS A 380 50.17 -2.54 -8.69
N ILE A 381 49.62 -3.16 -7.64
CA ILE A 381 49.74 -4.60 -7.37
C ILE A 381 49.03 -5.45 -8.43
N ALA A 382 47.96 -4.94 -9.02
CA ALA A 382 47.13 -5.67 -9.99
C ALA A 382 47.62 -5.59 -11.45
N LEU A 383 48.56 -4.69 -11.77
CA LEU A 383 49.00 -4.38 -13.13
C LEU A 383 50.37 -4.96 -13.51
N ILE A 384 50.98 -5.80 -12.67
CA ILE A 384 52.31 -6.36 -12.95
C ILE A 384 52.17 -7.61 -13.83
N ASP A 385 52.43 -7.43 -15.11
CA ASP A 385 52.39 -8.46 -16.16
C ASP A 385 53.73 -9.23 -16.16
N ALA A 386 53.75 -10.49 -15.69
CA ALA A 386 54.97 -11.30 -15.70
C ALA A 386 54.71 -12.80 -15.94
N PRO A 387 55.54 -13.47 -16.78
CA PRO A 387 55.38 -14.88 -17.15
C PRO A 387 55.65 -15.86 -16.00
N GLN A 388 55.03 -17.05 -16.09
CA GLN A 388 54.86 -18.09 -15.04
C GLN A 388 56.11 -18.61 -14.29
N TRP A 389 57.33 -18.25 -14.67
CA TRP A 389 58.56 -18.66 -13.98
C TRP A 389 59.28 -17.47 -13.32
N PHE A 390 58.64 -16.31 -13.30
CA PHE A 390 59.20 -15.03 -12.87
C PHE A 390 58.62 -14.64 -11.49
N ILE A 391 59.47 -14.70 -10.46
CA ILE A 391 59.15 -14.17 -9.12
C ILE A 391 58.91 -12.68 -9.28
N ASN A 392 57.73 -12.16 -8.91
CA ASN A 392 57.39 -10.74 -9.07
C ASN A 392 58.33 -9.87 -8.21
N PRO A 393 59.28 -9.12 -8.81
CA PRO A 393 60.19 -8.28 -8.05
C PRO A 393 59.44 -7.10 -7.42
N ASP A 394 58.38 -6.59 -8.03
CA ASP A 394 57.68 -5.36 -7.63
C ASP A 394 56.99 -5.46 -6.26
N PHE A 395 56.46 -6.63 -5.89
CA PHE A 395 55.99 -6.86 -4.52
C PHE A 395 57.13 -6.83 -3.49
N ARG A 396 58.31 -7.33 -3.89
CA ARG A 396 59.54 -7.24 -3.11
C ARG A 396 60.14 -5.83 -3.16
N THR A 397 59.86 -5.02 -4.18
CA THR A 397 60.25 -3.61 -4.27
C THR A 397 59.33 -2.71 -3.44
N ILE A 398 58.06 -3.10 -3.24
CA ILE A 398 57.06 -2.40 -2.42
C ILE A 398 57.21 -2.76 -0.94
N LEU A 399 57.48 -4.03 -0.61
CA LEU A 399 57.60 -4.52 0.77
C LEU A 399 59.06 -4.75 1.22
N GLY A 400 60.04 -4.73 0.31
CA GLY A 400 61.44 -5.04 0.64
C GLY A 400 62.29 -3.83 0.99
N GLU A 401 61.84 -2.61 0.69
CA GLU A 401 62.41 -1.40 1.29
C GLU A 401 61.64 -1.08 2.58
N GLN A 402 62.33 -1.11 3.71
CA GLN A 402 61.75 -0.85 5.03
C GLN A 402 60.99 0.49 5.07
N GLU A 403 61.48 1.52 4.36
CA GLU A 403 60.84 2.83 4.26
C GLU A 403 59.45 2.80 3.58
N LYS A 404 59.24 1.95 2.56
CA LYS A 404 57.94 1.81 1.89
C LYS A 404 56.95 1.02 2.73
N PHE A 405 57.41 -0.04 3.39
CA PHE A 405 56.60 -0.77 4.38
C PHE A 405 56.17 0.14 5.54
N ASP A 406 57.11 0.94 6.06
CA ASP A 406 56.87 1.91 7.12
C ASP A 406 55.90 3.02 6.69
N SER A 407 55.96 3.45 5.43
CA SER A 407 55.01 4.39 4.81
C SER A 407 53.58 3.82 4.73
N ILE A 408 53.43 2.53 4.43
CA ILE A 408 52.12 1.86 4.38
C ILE A 408 51.55 1.69 5.80
N THR A 409 52.38 1.28 6.76
CA THR A 409 51.96 1.17 8.17
C THR A 409 51.53 2.51 8.77
N SER A 410 52.25 3.59 8.45
CA SER A 410 51.94 4.93 8.95
C SER A 410 50.70 5.53 8.26
N ALA A 411 50.52 5.30 6.95
CA ALA A 411 49.34 5.77 6.22
C ALA A 411 48.04 5.06 6.64
N CYS A 412 48.10 3.76 6.94
CA CYS A 412 46.91 2.94 7.18
C CYS A 412 46.59 2.70 8.67
N SER A 413 47.42 3.16 9.60
CA SER A 413 47.32 2.86 11.04
C SER A 413 47.25 1.36 11.37
N LEU A 414 47.78 0.51 10.48
CA LEU A 414 47.84 -0.94 10.66
C LEU A 414 49.11 -1.32 11.41
N GLN A 415 48.98 -2.25 12.35
CA GLN A 415 50.10 -2.84 13.08
C GLN A 415 50.33 -4.27 12.58
N PHE A 416 51.61 -4.63 12.41
CA PHE A 416 52.04 -5.95 11.98
C PHE A 416 52.97 -6.60 13.01
N PRO A 417 53.10 -7.94 13.02
CA PRO A 417 54.13 -8.63 13.79
C PRO A 417 55.53 -8.17 13.35
N PRO A 418 56.47 -7.92 14.26
CA PRO A 418 57.79 -7.40 13.91
C PRO A 418 58.60 -8.33 13.00
N THR A 419 58.33 -9.64 13.03
CA THR A 419 59.01 -10.67 12.23
C THR A 419 58.33 -10.95 10.88
N LEU A 420 57.22 -10.26 10.57
CA LEU A 420 56.49 -10.46 9.31
C LEU A 420 57.30 -9.97 8.10
N LEU A 421 57.96 -8.82 8.22
CA LEU A 421 58.75 -8.24 7.15
C LEU A 421 59.90 -9.17 6.72
N ASP A 422 60.67 -9.67 7.69
CA ASP A 422 61.75 -10.63 7.46
C ASP A 422 61.27 -11.91 6.74
N THR A 423 60.04 -12.33 7.07
CA THR A 423 59.41 -13.52 6.48
C THR A 423 58.97 -13.28 5.04
N LEU A 424 58.42 -12.10 4.73
CA LEU A 424 58.01 -11.73 3.38
C LEU A 424 59.21 -11.47 2.46
N CYS A 425 60.32 -10.96 3.01
CA CYS A 425 61.56 -10.72 2.27
C CYS A 425 62.40 -11.99 2.08
N SER A 426 62.12 -13.06 2.81
CA SER A 426 62.84 -14.34 2.73
C SER A 426 62.56 -15.08 1.41
N PRO A 427 63.58 -15.68 0.76
CA PRO A 427 63.40 -16.48 -0.45
C PRO A 427 62.67 -17.81 -0.20
N SER A 428 62.65 -18.31 1.04
CA SER A 428 61.97 -19.57 1.43
C SER A 428 60.62 -19.31 2.11
N PRO A 429 59.60 -20.18 1.91
CA PRO A 429 58.28 -20.02 2.51
C PRO A 429 58.29 -20.14 4.04
N PRO A 430 57.34 -19.49 4.75
CA PRO A 430 57.25 -19.57 6.20
C PRO A 430 56.96 -20.99 6.69
N ALA A 431 57.78 -21.46 7.63
CA ALA A 431 57.53 -22.70 8.35
C ALA A 431 56.27 -22.58 9.21
N TYR A 432 55.54 -23.69 9.43
CA TYR A 432 54.35 -23.68 10.28
C TYR A 432 54.61 -23.19 11.72
N SER A 433 55.84 -23.35 12.21
CA SER A 433 56.27 -22.82 13.51
C SER A 433 56.16 -21.29 13.59
N TYR A 434 56.38 -20.57 12.49
CA TYR A 434 56.24 -19.11 12.43
C TYR A 434 54.83 -18.67 12.87
N PHE A 435 53.78 -19.30 12.33
CA PHE A 435 52.40 -18.92 12.64
C PHE A 435 52.02 -19.15 14.12
N LYS A 436 52.76 -20.01 14.84
CA LYS A 436 52.60 -20.19 16.31
C LYS A 436 53.24 -19.08 17.13
N THR A 437 54.19 -18.34 16.55
CA THR A 437 54.86 -17.21 17.22
C THR A 437 54.06 -15.91 17.11
N LEU A 438 53.01 -15.89 16.29
CA LEU A 438 52.16 -14.72 16.09
C LEU A 438 51.42 -14.31 17.38
N PRO A 439 51.26 -13.01 17.64
CA PRO A 439 50.64 -12.50 18.85
C PRO A 439 49.16 -12.90 18.95
N ALA A 440 48.70 -13.14 20.18
CA ALA A 440 47.31 -13.48 20.48
C ALA A 440 46.39 -12.25 20.35
N PRO A 441 45.11 -12.44 19.99
CA PRO A 441 44.13 -11.36 19.86
C PRO A 441 43.84 -10.66 21.20
N SER A 442 43.85 -9.33 21.21
CA SER A 442 43.45 -8.49 22.35
C SER A 442 42.00 -8.00 22.24
N GLU A 443 41.47 -7.40 23.31
CA GLU A 443 40.17 -6.72 23.29
C GLU A 443 40.24 -5.42 22.48
N GLY A 444 39.13 -5.06 21.83
CA GLY A 444 38.98 -3.74 21.21
C GLY A 444 39.70 -3.51 19.87
N ILE A 445 40.10 -4.58 19.18
CA ILE A 445 40.81 -4.49 17.89
C ILE A 445 40.08 -5.20 16.74
N TRP A 446 40.26 -4.67 15.53
CA TRP A 446 40.03 -5.37 14.27
C TRP A 446 41.34 -5.94 13.74
N ALA A 447 41.29 -7.13 13.14
CA ALA A 447 42.48 -7.84 12.71
C ALA A 447 42.17 -8.89 11.65
N VAL A 448 43.20 -9.18 10.85
CA VAL A 448 43.35 -10.43 10.09
C VAL A 448 44.12 -11.41 10.98
N TYR A 449 43.59 -12.62 11.13
CA TYR A 449 44.16 -13.66 11.98
C TYR A 449 44.39 -14.97 11.22
N ALA A 450 45.36 -15.74 11.70
CA ALA A 450 45.67 -17.09 11.23
C ALA A 450 45.33 -18.12 12.32
N VAL A 451 44.64 -19.19 11.95
CA VAL A 451 44.27 -20.33 12.80
C VAL A 451 45.08 -21.54 12.38
N CYS A 452 45.86 -22.07 13.31
CA CYS A 452 46.77 -23.19 13.10
C CYS A 452 46.12 -24.50 13.55
N LEU A 453 45.87 -25.42 12.62
CA LEU A 453 45.26 -26.73 12.89
C LEU A 453 46.28 -27.87 12.71
N LYS A 454 46.37 -28.76 13.70
CA LYS A 454 47.27 -29.92 13.68
C LYS A 454 46.50 -31.22 13.89
N LYS A 455 46.91 -32.26 13.16
CA LYS A 455 46.53 -33.66 13.37
C LYS A 455 47.80 -34.51 13.31
N VAL A 456 47.91 -35.53 14.15
CA VAL A 456 49.10 -36.40 14.17
C VAL A 456 49.10 -37.27 12.90
N GLY A 457 50.16 -37.20 12.10
CA GLY A 457 50.34 -38.03 10.90
C GLY A 457 49.84 -37.42 9.57
N GLU A 458 49.22 -36.24 9.59
CA GLU A 458 48.78 -35.52 8.38
C GLU A 458 49.44 -34.14 8.27
N LYS A 459 49.47 -33.56 7.07
CA LYS A 459 49.94 -32.18 6.85
C LYS A 459 49.11 -31.20 7.70
N GLN A 460 49.79 -30.25 8.34
CA GLN A 460 49.16 -29.23 9.17
C GLN A 460 48.31 -28.30 8.30
N LYS A 461 47.21 -27.75 8.83
CA LYS A 461 46.31 -26.88 8.07
C LYS A 461 46.35 -25.45 8.61
N LEU A 462 46.35 -24.47 7.71
CA LEU A 462 46.36 -23.05 8.05
C LEU A 462 45.07 -22.38 7.54
N TYR A 463 44.33 -21.71 8.43
CA TYR A 463 43.16 -20.93 8.05
C TYR A 463 43.36 -19.44 8.29
N ILE A 464 43.13 -18.61 7.27
CA ILE A 464 43.17 -17.16 7.37
C ILE A 464 41.75 -16.60 7.38
N GLY A 465 41.50 -15.64 8.26
CA GLY A 465 40.21 -14.98 8.40
C GLY A 465 40.35 -13.54 8.90
N SER A 466 39.36 -12.69 8.66
CA SER A 466 39.25 -11.38 9.31
C SER A 466 38.19 -11.34 10.42
N GLY A 467 38.34 -10.38 11.32
CA GLY A 467 37.45 -10.11 12.45
C GLY A 467 37.00 -8.66 12.49
N THR A 468 36.21 -8.20 11.51
CA THR A 468 35.76 -6.79 11.39
C THR A 468 34.39 -6.54 12.06
N ALA A 469 34.10 -7.21 13.19
CA ALA A 469 32.82 -7.05 13.87
C ALA A 469 32.77 -5.72 14.64
N ALA A 470 31.79 -4.87 14.36
CA ALA A 470 31.70 -3.53 14.93
C ALA A 470 31.35 -3.49 16.43
N GLU A 471 30.86 -4.59 17.02
CA GLU A 471 30.46 -4.62 18.44
C GLU A 471 31.54 -5.19 19.37
N ASP A 472 32.24 -6.25 18.95
CA ASP A 472 33.14 -7.02 19.82
C ASP A 472 34.53 -7.30 19.20
N GLY A 473 34.79 -6.80 17.98
CA GLY A 473 36.05 -6.98 17.26
C GLY A 473 36.41 -8.44 16.97
N VAL A 474 37.72 -8.72 16.89
CA VAL A 474 38.27 -10.05 16.54
C VAL A 474 38.05 -11.07 17.66
N LEU A 475 38.06 -10.62 18.91
CA LEU A 475 38.00 -11.52 20.07
C LEU A 475 36.71 -12.36 20.10
N ALA A 476 35.56 -11.77 19.72
CA ALA A 476 34.32 -12.53 19.61
C ALA A 476 34.40 -13.64 18.56
N ARG A 477 35.09 -13.39 17.44
CA ARG A 477 35.32 -14.40 16.41
C ARG A 477 36.27 -15.49 16.91
N VAL A 478 37.28 -15.11 17.69
CA VAL A 478 38.26 -16.05 18.25
C VAL A 478 37.65 -16.95 19.31
N LYS A 479 36.78 -16.41 20.18
CA LYS A 479 36.03 -17.17 21.20
C LYS A 479 35.22 -18.33 20.61
N ILE A 480 34.75 -18.19 19.36
CA ILE A 480 34.03 -19.27 18.66
C ILE A 480 34.93 -20.50 18.43
N TYR A 481 36.22 -20.31 18.19
CA TYR A 481 37.17 -21.42 17.99
C TYR A 481 37.53 -22.12 19.31
N ASN A 482 37.49 -21.43 20.45
CA ASN A 482 37.84 -22.02 21.75
C ASN A 482 36.73 -22.88 22.37
N ASN A 483 35.50 -22.83 21.87
CA ASN A 483 34.43 -23.71 22.34
C ASN A 483 34.69 -25.16 21.93
N GLU A 484 34.65 -26.08 22.90
CA GLU A 484 34.90 -27.52 22.71
C GLU A 484 33.78 -28.20 21.91
N THR A 485 32.53 -27.76 22.05
CA THR A 485 31.41 -28.22 21.22
C THR A 485 31.47 -27.59 19.83
N ILE A 486 31.21 -28.37 18.76
CA ILE A 486 31.12 -27.89 17.37
C ILE A 486 30.03 -26.81 17.28
N ALA A 487 30.43 -25.55 17.45
CA ALA A 487 29.51 -24.43 17.43
C ALA A 487 28.88 -24.31 16.02
N PRO A 488 27.58 -23.98 15.92
CA PRO A 488 26.94 -23.76 14.62
C PRO A 488 27.59 -22.65 13.80
N ASN A 489 28.30 -21.72 14.46
CA ASN A 489 28.85 -20.49 13.87
C ASN A 489 30.33 -20.59 13.43
N LEU A 490 30.96 -21.76 13.48
CA LEU A 490 32.32 -21.95 12.98
C LEU A 490 32.34 -21.87 11.43
N PRO A 491 33.39 -21.29 10.79
CA PRO A 491 33.54 -21.33 9.34
C PRO A 491 33.49 -22.76 8.80
N ARG A 492 32.84 -22.95 7.65
CA ARG A 492 32.55 -24.28 7.08
C ARG A 492 33.82 -25.15 6.96
N MET A 493 34.93 -24.60 6.48
CA MET A 493 36.19 -25.32 6.29
C MET A 493 36.82 -25.74 7.63
N VAL A 494 36.86 -24.85 8.62
CA VAL A 494 37.37 -25.17 9.96
C VAL A 494 36.46 -26.19 10.66
N LYS A 495 35.14 -26.11 10.43
CA LYS A 495 34.15 -27.08 10.93
C LYS A 495 34.36 -28.48 10.31
N THR A 496 34.65 -28.55 9.01
CA THR A 496 35.01 -29.80 8.34
C THR A 496 36.32 -30.35 8.89
N ALA A 497 37.38 -29.53 8.99
CA ALA A 497 38.66 -29.96 9.55
C ALA A 497 38.53 -30.49 10.99
N ARG A 498 37.72 -29.86 11.85
CA ARG A 498 37.44 -30.37 13.19
C ARG A 498 36.69 -31.70 13.20
N ARG A 499 35.77 -31.92 12.25
CA ARG A 499 35.10 -33.24 12.09
C ARG A 499 36.09 -34.32 11.65
N ASP A 500 37.10 -33.94 10.87
CA ASP A 500 38.14 -34.84 10.37
C ASP A 500 39.25 -35.13 11.41
N GLY A 501 39.11 -34.63 12.64
CA GLY A 501 40.02 -34.89 13.76
C GLY A 501 41.20 -33.92 13.89
N PHE A 502 41.15 -32.74 13.25
CA PHE A 502 42.16 -31.69 13.45
C PHE A 502 41.87 -30.86 14.71
N GLU A 503 42.90 -30.64 15.53
CA GLU A 503 42.85 -29.78 16.71
C GLU A 503 43.40 -28.38 16.41
N ILE A 504 42.75 -27.35 16.96
CA ILE A 504 43.21 -25.97 16.83
C ILE A 504 44.31 -25.76 17.88
N THR A 505 45.53 -25.50 17.40
CA THR A 505 46.73 -25.37 18.25
C THR A 505 47.04 -23.93 18.64
N HIS A 506 46.80 -22.97 17.74
CA HIS A 506 47.09 -21.55 17.97
C HIS A 506 46.19 -20.66 17.10
N VAL A 507 45.90 -19.45 17.58
CA VAL A 507 45.25 -18.38 16.81
C VAL A 507 46.07 -17.11 16.99
N GLY A 508 46.69 -16.63 15.92
CA GLY A 508 47.58 -15.48 15.94
C GLY A 508 47.15 -14.37 14.97
N LEU A 509 47.58 -13.14 15.23
CA LEU A 509 47.27 -11.97 14.38
C LEU A 509 48.34 -11.75 13.31
N LEU A 510 47.90 -11.48 12.08
CA LEU A 510 48.76 -11.09 10.95
C LEU A 510 48.80 -9.58 10.76
N CYS A 511 47.70 -8.89 11.04
CA CYS A 511 47.57 -7.44 10.91
C CYS A 511 46.42 -6.95 11.79
N TRP A 512 46.59 -5.86 12.55
CA TRP A 512 45.52 -5.35 13.42
C TRP A 512 45.52 -3.82 13.57
N ALA A 513 44.37 -3.27 13.97
CA ALA A 513 44.16 -1.86 14.29
C ALA A 513 43.05 -1.71 15.35
N PRO A 514 43.00 -0.59 16.10
CA PRO A 514 41.87 -0.31 17.00
C PRO A 514 40.54 -0.25 16.24
N ILE A 515 39.44 -0.60 16.90
CA ILE A 515 38.11 -0.53 16.28
C ILE A 515 37.82 0.92 15.86
N PRO A 516 37.50 1.18 14.58
CA PRO A 516 37.23 2.53 14.10
C PRO A 516 35.89 3.06 14.65
N THR A 517 35.73 4.37 14.65
CA THR A 517 34.45 5.00 15.00
C THR A 517 33.33 4.52 14.07
N PRO A 518 32.06 4.44 14.53
CA PRO A 518 30.96 3.85 13.75
C PRO A 518 30.74 4.44 12.34
N GLY A 519 31.12 5.70 12.10
CA GLY A 519 31.07 6.34 10.77
C GLY A 519 32.13 5.81 9.81
N LEU A 520 33.35 5.54 10.29
CA LEU A 520 34.49 5.07 9.48
C LEU A 520 34.50 3.56 9.22
N VAL A 521 33.54 2.81 9.78
CA VAL A 521 33.41 1.36 9.67
C VAL A 521 33.43 0.85 8.21
N PRO A 522 32.70 1.45 7.25
CA PRO A 522 32.70 0.96 5.86
C PRO A 522 34.06 1.08 5.17
N ARG A 523 34.73 2.24 5.30
CA ARG A 523 36.06 2.49 4.70
C ARG A 523 37.13 1.58 5.31
N SER A 524 37.17 1.50 6.65
CA SER A 524 38.12 0.65 7.37
C SER A 524 37.89 -0.85 7.10
N ARG A 525 36.64 -1.27 6.89
CA ARG A 525 36.33 -2.67 6.55
C ARG A 525 36.84 -3.04 5.16
N GLY A 526 36.72 -2.15 4.18
CA GLY A 526 37.29 -2.37 2.84
C GLY A 526 38.78 -2.65 2.91
N LEU A 527 39.52 -1.88 3.71
CA LEU A 527 40.96 -2.07 3.95
C LEU A 527 41.28 -3.45 4.54
N PHE A 528 40.54 -3.90 5.56
CA PHE A 528 40.78 -5.21 6.18
C PHE A 528 40.40 -6.39 5.28
N LEU A 529 39.37 -6.26 4.44
CA LEU A 529 39.01 -7.30 3.45
C LEU A 529 40.06 -7.40 2.34
N ALA A 530 40.60 -6.26 1.89
CA ALA A 530 41.71 -6.22 0.95
C ALA A 530 42.97 -6.86 1.57
N ALA A 531 43.34 -6.49 2.80
CA ALA A 531 44.47 -7.09 3.51
C ALA A 531 44.31 -8.60 3.71
N GLU A 532 43.11 -9.08 4.08
CA GLU A 532 42.82 -10.51 4.20
C GLU A 532 42.97 -11.24 2.86
N ALA A 533 42.49 -10.67 1.76
CA ALA A 533 42.63 -11.23 0.43
C ALA A 533 44.11 -11.32 0.01
N THR A 534 44.88 -10.25 0.26
CA THR A 534 46.32 -10.21 -0.01
C THR A 534 47.07 -11.25 0.81
N PHE A 535 46.88 -11.32 2.13
CA PHE A 535 47.54 -12.34 2.97
C PHE A 535 47.11 -13.76 2.61
N SER A 536 45.83 -13.95 2.26
CA SER A 536 45.33 -15.26 1.83
C SER A 536 45.97 -15.71 0.52
N LYS A 537 46.32 -14.80 -0.39
CA LYS A 537 47.01 -15.15 -1.65
C LYS A 537 48.52 -15.25 -1.47
N LEU A 538 49.16 -14.34 -0.73
CA LEU A 538 50.59 -14.41 -0.38
C LEU A 538 50.96 -15.72 0.31
N PHE A 539 50.14 -16.15 1.27
CA PHE A 539 50.29 -17.43 1.95
C PHE A 539 49.48 -18.55 1.30
N GLN A 540 49.04 -18.42 0.04
CA GLN A 540 48.37 -19.52 -0.68
C GLN A 540 47.20 -20.18 0.09
N ALA A 541 46.57 -19.49 1.05
CA ALA A 541 45.61 -20.04 2.02
C ALA A 541 44.24 -20.38 1.41
N VAL A 542 44.02 -20.13 0.12
CA VAL A 542 42.75 -20.36 -0.59
C VAL A 542 42.76 -21.72 -1.31
N VAL A 543 41.64 -22.44 -1.26
CA VAL A 543 41.44 -23.66 -2.05
C VAL A 543 41.06 -23.24 -3.48
N VAL A 544 41.71 -23.79 -4.50
CA VAL A 544 41.42 -23.48 -5.93
C VAL A 544 39.94 -23.72 -6.23
N TRP A 545 39.25 -22.67 -6.69
CA TRP A 545 37.90 -22.74 -7.26
C TRP A 545 37.97 -22.29 -8.72
N CYS A 546 37.08 -22.80 -9.58
CA CYS A 546 37.17 -22.67 -11.05
C CYS A 546 37.08 -21.24 -11.62
N ASN A 547 36.98 -20.19 -10.80
CA ASN A 547 36.79 -18.79 -11.22
C ASN A 547 37.87 -17.80 -10.70
N ASP A 548 39.02 -18.28 -10.23
CA ASP A 548 40.06 -17.46 -9.58
C ASP A 548 41.12 -16.91 -10.58
N TYR A 549 40.72 -16.40 -11.75
CA TYR A 549 41.65 -15.98 -12.83
C TYR A 549 42.41 -14.65 -12.59
N LEU A 550 42.21 -13.96 -11.46
CA LEU A 550 42.70 -12.59 -11.28
C LEU A 550 44.06 -12.46 -10.58
N PHE A 551 44.68 -13.53 -10.06
CA PHE A 551 45.84 -13.38 -9.14
C PHE A 551 46.93 -14.47 -9.20
N ASP A 552 47.03 -15.25 -10.27
CA ASP A 552 48.08 -16.29 -10.38
C ASP A 552 49.51 -15.70 -10.31
N HIS A 553 49.68 -14.41 -10.63
CA HIS A 553 50.95 -13.69 -10.66
C HIS A 553 51.42 -13.09 -9.30
N ILE A 554 50.62 -13.17 -8.22
CA ILE A 554 50.92 -12.57 -6.89
C ILE A 554 51.53 -13.58 -5.91
N ILE A 555 51.70 -14.83 -6.33
CA ILE A 555 52.15 -15.92 -5.47
C ILE A 555 53.67 -15.83 -5.25
N LEU A 556 54.09 -15.63 -3.99
CA LEU A 556 55.51 -15.63 -3.62
C LEU A 556 56.13 -17.03 -3.61
N TRP A 557 55.35 -18.06 -3.27
CA TRP A 557 55.82 -19.43 -3.12
C TRP A 557 54.85 -20.43 -3.75
N ASP A 558 55.40 -21.42 -4.44
CA ASP A 558 54.63 -22.53 -4.98
C ASP A 558 54.09 -23.43 -3.86
N ARG A 559 52.87 -23.92 -4.05
CA ARG A 559 52.10 -24.69 -3.06
C ARG A 559 52.78 -25.97 -2.64
N GLU A 560 53.54 -26.60 -3.53
CA GLU A 560 54.27 -27.83 -3.23
C GLU A 560 55.42 -27.59 -2.24
N HIS A 561 55.95 -26.37 -2.18
CA HIS A 561 57.06 -25.97 -1.32
C HIS A 561 56.62 -25.58 0.10
N ILE A 562 55.31 -25.52 0.36
CA ILE A 562 54.76 -25.11 1.65
C ILE A 562 54.54 -26.35 2.55
N PRO A 563 55.02 -26.35 3.81
CA PRO A 563 54.90 -27.51 4.71
C PRO A 563 53.51 -27.71 5.33
N TRP A 564 52.52 -26.89 4.95
CA TRP A 564 51.14 -26.90 5.46
C TRP A 564 50.13 -26.73 4.33
N ASP A 565 48.91 -27.22 4.57
CA ASP A 565 47.80 -27.17 3.64
C ASP A 565 46.93 -25.92 3.88
N PRO A 566 46.53 -25.23 2.81
CA PRO A 566 45.72 -24.03 2.91
C PRO A 566 44.22 -24.31 3.14
N LEU A 567 43.60 -23.51 4.00
CA LEU A 567 42.16 -23.48 4.21
C LEU A 567 41.65 -22.04 4.23
N CYS A 568 40.80 -21.68 3.27
CA CYS A 568 40.02 -20.45 3.37
C CYS A 568 38.59 -20.74 2.94
N SER A 569 37.64 -20.01 3.53
CA SER A 569 36.22 -20.25 3.28
C SER A 569 35.69 -19.54 2.04
N HIS A 570 36.34 -18.47 1.60
CA HIS A 570 35.96 -17.63 0.46
C HIS A 570 37.07 -16.59 0.16
N PHE A 571 36.98 -15.89 -0.97
CA PHE A 571 37.83 -14.73 -1.27
C PHE A 571 37.11 -13.43 -0.90
N CYS A 572 37.67 -12.69 0.05
CA CYS A 572 36.96 -11.61 0.75
C CYS A 572 36.72 -10.33 -0.06
N LEU A 573 37.40 -10.17 -1.20
CA LEU A 573 37.14 -9.05 -2.15
C LEU A 573 35.74 -9.13 -2.78
N ASN A 574 35.14 -10.33 -2.86
CA ASN A 574 33.78 -10.51 -3.34
C ASN A 574 32.72 -10.28 -2.24
N GLU A 575 33.13 -10.00 -0.99
CA GLU A 575 32.17 -9.57 0.03
C GLU A 575 31.73 -8.13 -0.23
N GLY A 576 30.42 -7.94 -0.44
CA GLY A 576 29.86 -6.60 -0.56
C GLY A 576 30.14 -5.74 0.67
N ILE A 577 30.86 -4.63 0.49
CA ILE A 577 31.12 -3.66 1.54
C ILE A 577 29.78 -3.04 1.96
N ARG A 578 29.45 -3.18 3.24
CA ARG A 578 28.16 -2.70 3.77
C ARG A 578 28.25 -1.22 4.10
N GLY A 579 27.81 -0.38 3.16
CA GLY A 579 27.74 1.07 3.32
C GLY A 579 28.18 1.75 2.03
N ASP A 580 27.72 2.98 1.85
CA ASP A 580 28.12 3.78 0.70
C ASP A 580 29.50 4.39 0.98
N LEU A 581 30.48 4.04 0.15
CA LEU A 581 31.87 4.49 0.28
C LEU A 581 32.08 5.89 -0.32
N SER A 582 31.15 6.37 -1.14
CA SER A 582 31.21 7.68 -1.78
C SER A 582 30.87 8.85 -0.84
N LEU A 583 30.27 8.56 0.32
CA LEU A 583 29.87 9.57 1.29
C LEU A 583 31.06 10.20 2.00
N SER A 584 30.94 11.50 2.28
CA SER A 584 31.90 12.26 3.07
C SER A 584 31.94 11.80 4.53
N PHE A 585 32.98 12.19 5.26
CA PHE A 585 33.18 11.82 6.67
C PHE A 585 31.96 12.20 7.55
N GLU A 586 31.44 13.42 7.37
CA GLU A 586 30.30 13.93 8.15
C GLU A 586 28.99 13.17 7.83
N GLU A 587 28.75 12.86 6.54
CA GLU A 587 27.57 12.12 6.11
C GLU A 587 27.58 10.66 6.60
N LEU A 588 28.76 10.05 6.66
CA LEU A 588 28.94 8.71 7.23
C LEU A 588 28.60 8.68 8.73
N GLU A 589 28.96 9.72 9.47
CA GLU A 589 28.64 9.83 10.90
C GLU A 589 27.13 10.05 11.16
N GLN A 590 26.48 10.85 10.31
CA GLN A 590 25.03 11.04 10.35
C GLN A 590 24.28 9.74 10.00
N SER A 591 24.74 9.01 8.98
CA SER A 591 24.20 7.71 8.58
C SER A 591 24.36 6.65 9.69
N ALA A 592 25.50 6.63 10.37
CA ALA A 592 25.74 5.76 11.51
C ALA A 592 24.76 6.05 12.67
N THR A 593 24.49 7.32 12.94
CA THR A 593 23.52 7.76 13.96
C THR A 593 22.10 7.31 13.63
N ARG A 594 21.69 7.43 12.35
CA ARG A 594 20.39 6.96 11.85
C ARG A 594 20.26 5.44 11.97
N ARG A 595 21.28 4.68 11.60
CA ARG A 595 21.31 3.21 11.73
C ARG A 595 21.20 2.76 13.19
N ARG A 596 21.85 3.47 14.12
CA ARG A 596 21.75 3.18 15.57
C ARG A 596 20.33 3.37 16.10
N LYS A 597 19.62 4.41 15.66
CA LYS A 597 18.19 4.63 15.97
C LYS A 597 17.32 3.51 15.41
N ASN A 598 17.52 3.15 14.13
CA ASN A 598 16.77 2.09 13.46
C ASN A 598 16.98 0.72 14.11
N ARG A 599 18.21 0.40 14.56
CA ARG A 599 18.51 -0.87 15.24
C ARG A 599 17.81 -0.99 16.59
N LYS A 600 17.71 0.11 17.36
CA LYS A 600 16.92 0.15 18.60
C LYS A 600 15.42 -0.08 18.32
N ALA A 601 14.88 0.53 17.26
CA ALA A 601 13.50 0.32 16.85
C ALA A 601 13.23 -1.14 16.42
N ALA A 602 14.14 -1.72 15.62
CA ALA A 602 14.04 -3.11 15.16
C ALA A 602 14.11 -4.13 16.33
N ALA A 603 14.97 -3.88 17.33
CA ALA A 603 15.05 -4.73 18.52
C ALA A 603 13.72 -4.76 19.31
N LEU A 604 13.03 -3.62 19.41
CA LEU A 604 11.72 -3.51 20.05
C LEU A 604 10.65 -4.33 19.30
N ILE A 605 10.66 -4.28 17.96
CA ILE A 605 9.75 -5.03 17.09
C ILE A 605 10.02 -6.54 17.21
N GLY A 606 11.28 -6.95 17.26
CA GLY A 606 11.67 -8.35 17.48
C GLY A 606 11.15 -8.90 18.82
N ALA A 607 11.24 -8.11 19.89
CA ALA A 607 10.69 -8.48 21.20
C ALA A 607 9.17 -8.66 21.17
N LYS A 608 8.45 -7.83 20.40
CA LYS A 608 6.99 -7.93 20.21
C LYS A 608 6.60 -9.21 19.45
N ARG A 609 7.30 -9.51 18.35
CA ARG A 609 7.08 -10.75 17.57
C ARG A 609 7.34 -12.02 18.37
N SER A 610 8.36 -12.02 19.24
CA SER A 610 8.65 -13.15 20.14
C SER A 610 7.52 -13.39 21.16
N ARG A 611 6.90 -12.32 21.69
CA ARG A 611 5.73 -12.43 22.58
C ARG A 611 4.49 -12.97 21.85
N GLU A 612 4.26 -12.54 20.62
CA GLU A 612 3.15 -13.05 19.78
C GLU A 612 3.33 -14.53 19.44
N ARG A 613 4.55 -14.97 19.15
CA ARG A 613 4.84 -16.39 18.89
C ARG A 613 4.50 -17.26 20.10
N ARG A 614 4.89 -16.84 21.31
CA ARG A 614 4.53 -17.55 22.56
C ARG A 614 3.03 -17.60 22.78
N ARG A 615 2.31 -16.49 22.58
CA ARG A 615 0.82 -16.48 22.65
C ARG A 615 0.19 -17.47 21.67
N ARG A 616 0.73 -17.59 20.47
CA ARG A 616 0.22 -18.50 19.44
C ARG A 616 0.49 -19.96 19.80
N GLU A 617 1.68 -20.27 20.32
CA GLU A 617 2.05 -21.59 20.85
C GLU A 617 1.13 -21.99 22.02
N ASP A 618 0.85 -21.07 22.95
CA ASP A 618 -0.09 -21.29 24.07
C ASP A 618 -1.53 -21.56 23.58
N LEU A 619 -1.99 -20.81 22.58
CA LEU A 619 -3.33 -20.98 22.00
C LEU A 619 -3.50 -22.33 21.29
N ILE A 620 -2.46 -22.77 20.58
CA ILE A 620 -2.39 -24.09 19.95
C ILE A 620 -2.42 -25.18 21.03
N GLY A 621 -1.67 -24.99 22.13
CA GLY A 621 -1.70 -25.87 23.29
C GLY A 621 -3.08 -25.97 23.94
N TYR A 622 -3.80 -24.85 24.07
CA TYR A 622 -5.15 -24.81 24.62
C TYR A 622 -6.16 -25.55 23.74
N ARG A 623 -6.12 -25.32 22.42
CA ARG A 623 -6.96 -26.03 21.43
C ARG A 623 -6.70 -27.52 21.42
N ALA A 624 -5.44 -27.95 21.52
CA ALA A 624 -5.09 -29.37 21.60
C ALA A 624 -5.65 -30.04 22.86
N LYS A 625 -5.64 -29.34 24.01
CA LYS A 625 -6.26 -29.83 25.26
C LYS A 625 -7.78 -29.92 25.15
N ASP A 626 -8.41 -28.91 24.54
CA ASP A 626 -9.87 -28.88 24.34
C ASP A 626 -10.34 -30.00 23.40
N VAL A 627 -9.63 -30.24 22.29
CA VAL A 627 -9.90 -31.39 21.40
C VAL A 627 -9.75 -32.72 22.14
N LYS A 628 -8.71 -32.89 22.98
CA LYS A 628 -8.57 -34.07 23.84
C LYS A 628 -9.74 -34.24 24.80
N MET A 629 -10.22 -33.15 25.44
CA MET A 629 -11.37 -33.21 26.35
C MET A 629 -12.67 -33.56 25.61
N ARG A 630 -12.92 -32.97 24.44
CA ARG A 630 -14.10 -33.29 23.62
C ARG A 630 -14.08 -34.73 23.13
N ASN A 631 -12.93 -35.23 22.69
CA ASN A 631 -12.78 -36.62 22.26
C ASN A 631 -12.97 -37.59 23.44
N ALA A 632 -12.47 -37.24 24.63
CA ALA A 632 -12.70 -38.01 25.85
C ALA A 632 -14.18 -38.00 26.29
N TRP A 633 -14.86 -36.86 26.17
CA TRP A 633 -16.29 -36.73 26.45
C TRP A 633 -17.15 -37.51 25.44
N ALA A 634 -16.82 -37.43 24.15
CA ALA A 634 -17.49 -38.17 23.08
C ALA A 634 -17.29 -39.69 23.22
N ALA A 635 -16.11 -40.12 23.67
CA ALA A 635 -15.85 -41.53 23.97
C ALA A 635 -16.71 -42.05 25.14
N ARG A 636 -16.95 -41.23 26.17
CA ARG A 636 -17.80 -41.59 27.32
C ARG A 636 -19.30 -41.54 27.02
N ASN A 637 -19.73 -40.76 26.02
CA ASN A 637 -21.15 -40.56 25.67
C ASN A 637 -21.52 -41.13 24.30
N ARG A 638 -20.77 -42.14 23.83
CA ARG A 638 -20.85 -42.67 22.46
C ARG A 638 -22.26 -43.10 22.05
N ASP A 639 -23.03 -43.67 22.96
CA ASP A 639 -24.42 -44.11 22.72
C ASP A 639 -25.41 -42.95 22.57
N LYS A 640 -25.24 -41.85 23.32
CA LYS A 640 -26.06 -40.64 23.18
C LYS A 640 -25.76 -39.89 21.89
N VAL A 641 -24.48 -39.84 21.48
CA VAL A 641 -24.05 -39.19 20.24
C VAL A 641 -24.60 -39.95 19.03
N ASN A 642 -24.54 -41.28 19.05
CA ASN A 642 -25.08 -42.11 17.97
C ASN A 642 -26.61 -42.03 17.85
N LYS A 643 -27.34 -41.98 18.98
CA LYS A 643 -28.80 -41.78 18.97
C LYS A 643 -29.21 -40.40 18.43
N THR A 644 -28.45 -39.35 18.75
CA THR A 644 -28.71 -37.99 18.24
C THR A 644 -28.38 -37.89 16.75
N ALA A 645 -27.28 -38.49 16.31
CA ALA A 645 -26.90 -38.56 14.89
C ALA A 645 -27.91 -39.37 14.05
N ALA A 646 -28.46 -40.45 14.60
CA ALA A 646 -29.54 -41.21 13.96
C ALA A 646 -30.84 -40.40 13.84
N LYS A 647 -31.20 -39.61 14.86
CA LYS A 647 -32.34 -38.68 14.79
C LYS A 647 -32.16 -37.59 13.75
N VAL A 648 -30.96 -37.01 13.63
CA VAL A 648 -30.66 -35.98 12.62
C VAL A 648 -30.69 -36.57 11.20
N ARG A 649 -30.15 -37.78 11.00
CA ARG A 649 -30.23 -38.48 9.70
C ARG A 649 -31.66 -38.88 9.32
N ALA A 650 -32.51 -39.25 10.29
CA ALA A 650 -33.92 -39.54 10.05
C ALA A 650 -34.72 -38.27 9.68
N LYS A 651 -34.39 -37.12 10.30
CA LYS A 651 -35.01 -35.82 10.02
C LYS A 651 -34.65 -35.26 8.64
N ASN A 652 -33.45 -35.57 8.14
CA ASN A 652 -33.00 -35.15 6.80
C ASN A 652 -33.58 -35.99 5.66
N LYS A 653 -34.17 -37.16 5.94
CA LYS A 653 -34.84 -37.99 4.92
C LYS A 653 -36.31 -37.60 4.67
N SER A 654 -36.89 -36.72 5.48
CA SER A 654 -38.29 -36.32 5.41
C SER A 654 -38.53 -34.89 4.88
N SER A 655 -37.49 -34.20 4.41
CA SER A 655 -37.59 -32.83 3.89
C SER A 655 -37.15 -32.76 2.43
N GLU A 656 -37.87 -33.44 1.54
CA GLU A 656 -38.02 -33.01 0.15
C GLU A 656 -39.15 -31.98 0.11
N ARG A 657 -38.81 -30.70 0.20
CA ARG A 657 -39.68 -29.62 -0.24
C ARG A 657 -38.85 -28.44 -0.68
N PHE A 658 -38.98 -28.13 -1.97
CA PHE A 658 -38.66 -26.86 -2.59
C PHE A 658 -38.97 -25.70 -1.64
N ARG A 659 -37.92 -24.99 -1.24
CA ARG A 659 -37.98 -23.61 -0.80
C ARG A 659 -36.61 -23.01 -1.12
N CYS A 660 -36.56 -22.25 -2.21
CA CYS A 660 -35.48 -21.32 -2.43
C CYS A 660 -35.64 -20.25 -1.35
N ASP A 661 -34.82 -20.32 -0.31
CA ASP A 661 -34.71 -19.30 0.72
C ASP A 661 -33.69 -18.26 0.23
N PRO A 662 -34.03 -16.96 0.08
CA PRO A 662 -33.09 -15.95 -0.41
C PRO A 662 -31.93 -15.67 0.56
N SER A 663 -31.81 -16.39 1.67
CA SER A 663 -30.88 -16.08 2.77
C SER A 663 -29.58 -16.87 2.74
N GLU A 664 -29.46 -17.92 1.92
CA GLU A 664 -28.24 -18.74 1.87
C GLU A 664 -27.18 -18.21 0.90
N HIS A 665 -27.56 -17.41 -0.12
CA HIS A 665 -26.58 -16.77 -1.02
C HIS A 665 -25.80 -15.62 -0.34
N PHE A 666 -26.34 -15.03 0.73
CA PHE A 666 -25.72 -13.90 1.44
C PHE A 666 -24.85 -14.31 2.63
N ARG A 667 -24.77 -15.61 2.94
CA ARG A 667 -23.92 -16.12 4.02
C ARG A 667 -22.47 -16.34 3.56
N ASP A 668 -22.25 -16.41 2.25
CA ASP A 668 -20.95 -16.52 1.61
C ASP A 668 -20.55 -15.15 1.04
N GLY A 669 -19.95 -14.33 1.90
CA GLY A 669 -19.67 -12.91 1.65
C GLY A 669 -18.69 -12.65 0.49
N GLU A 670 -19.24 -12.28 -0.66
CA GLU A 670 -18.54 -11.45 -1.65
C GLU A 670 -18.40 -10.04 -1.07
N GLY A 671 -17.17 -9.53 -1.00
CA GLY A 671 -16.93 -8.13 -0.65
C GLY A 671 -17.43 -7.25 -1.79
N GLN A 672 -18.61 -6.67 -1.65
CA GLN A 672 -19.25 -5.84 -2.68
C GLN A 672 -18.78 -4.39 -2.59
N ASP A 673 -18.76 -3.72 -3.74
CA ASP A 673 -18.51 -2.29 -3.83
C ASP A 673 -19.81 -1.53 -3.57
N VAL A 674 -19.75 -0.54 -2.69
CA VAL A 674 -20.88 0.31 -2.35
C VAL A 674 -20.66 1.70 -2.93
N LEU A 675 -21.69 2.25 -3.57
CA LEU A 675 -21.70 3.64 -3.97
C LEU A 675 -22.43 4.50 -2.94
N LEU A 676 -21.82 5.60 -2.55
CA LEU A 676 -22.41 6.58 -1.66
C LEU A 676 -22.57 7.92 -2.39
N PHE A 677 -23.82 8.30 -2.63
CA PHE A 677 -24.15 9.60 -3.19
C PHE A 677 -24.45 10.58 -2.06
N ILE A 678 -23.79 11.74 -2.04
CA ILE A 678 -24.03 12.80 -1.07
C ILE A 678 -24.42 14.06 -1.84
N ASP A 679 -25.70 14.43 -1.80
CA ASP A 679 -26.20 15.68 -2.36
C ASP A 679 -26.83 16.50 -1.23
N ASN A 680 -26.28 17.60 -0.74
CA ASN A 680 -25.04 18.26 -1.14
C ASN A 680 -24.05 18.34 0.03
N ILE A 681 -22.77 18.08 -0.22
CA ILE A 681 -21.74 18.11 0.83
C ILE A 681 -21.55 19.52 1.43
N PHE A 682 -21.80 20.58 0.66
CA PHE A 682 -21.76 21.94 1.18
C PHE A 682 -22.83 22.18 2.25
N ARG A 683 -24.01 21.57 2.11
CA ARG A 683 -25.10 21.70 3.08
C ARG A 683 -24.79 21.00 4.40
N PHE A 684 -23.97 19.95 4.37
CA PHE A 684 -23.39 19.36 5.59
C PHE A 684 -22.55 20.40 6.33
N THR A 685 -21.64 21.08 5.62
CA THR A 685 -20.79 22.13 6.19
C THR A 685 -21.62 23.30 6.72
N GLN A 686 -22.60 23.77 5.94
CA GLN A 686 -23.48 24.86 6.34
C GLN A 686 -24.26 24.52 7.62
N ALA A 687 -24.84 23.32 7.71
CA ALA A 687 -25.51 22.85 8.91
C ALA A 687 -24.54 22.77 10.11
N GLY A 688 -23.29 22.36 9.88
CA GLY A 688 -22.24 22.38 10.89
C GLY A 688 -21.91 23.79 11.39
N ALA A 689 -21.87 24.79 10.50
CA ALA A 689 -21.67 26.20 10.86
C ALA A 689 -22.83 26.74 11.70
N GLU A 690 -24.07 26.45 11.31
CA GLU A 690 -25.28 26.82 12.07
C GLU A 690 -25.26 26.18 13.48
N VAL A 691 -24.97 24.89 13.58
CA VAL A 691 -24.83 24.19 14.88
C VAL A 691 -23.73 24.83 15.72
N SER A 692 -22.57 25.12 15.14
CA SER A 692 -21.43 25.72 15.85
C SER A 692 -21.77 27.11 16.41
N ALA A 693 -22.49 27.92 15.65
CA ALA A 693 -22.96 29.22 16.09
C ALA A 693 -23.96 29.09 17.26
N LEU A 694 -24.91 28.15 17.17
CA LEU A 694 -25.88 27.89 18.25
C LEU A 694 -25.22 27.35 19.53
N LEU A 695 -24.13 26.60 19.40
CA LEU A 695 -23.33 26.15 20.55
C LEU A 695 -22.53 27.28 21.22
N GLY A 696 -22.47 28.47 20.61
CA GLY A 696 -21.73 29.63 21.11
C GLY A 696 -20.23 29.56 20.83
N ARG A 697 -19.80 28.79 19.82
CA ARG A 697 -18.39 28.76 19.38
C ARG A 697 -18.09 30.02 18.57
N ILE A 698 -16.89 30.56 18.72
CA ILE A 698 -16.42 31.70 17.91
C ILE A 698 -16.30 31.23 16.45
N PRO A 699 -16.92 31.95 15.48
CA PRO A 699 -16.81 31.60 14.07
C PRO A 699 -15.37 31.82 13.56
N SER A 700 -14.97 30.99 12.60
CA SER A 700 -13.70 31.11 11.89
C SER A 700 -13.86 31.96 10.61
N ALA A 701 -12.95 31.79 9.64
CA ALA A 701 -13.00 32.46 8.35
C ALA A 701 -14.38 32.33 7.68
N VAL A 702 -14.87 33.43 7.12
CA VAL A 702 -16.15 33.51 6.36
C VAL A 702 -17.38 33.06 7.16
N GLY A 703 -17.27 32.91 8.50
CA GLY A 703 -18.39 32.52 9.36
C GLY A 703 -18.55 31.00 9.57
N TYR A 704 -17.64 30.18 9.06
CA TYR A 704 -17.69 28.72 9.27
C TYR A 704 -17.28 28.32 10.69
N GLN A 705 -17.59 27.08 11.05
CA GLN A 705 -17.19 26.50 12.33
C GLN A 705 -15.65 26.37 12.42
N PRO A 706 -15.05 26.59 13.61
CA PRO A 706 -13.61 26.39 13.81
C PRO A 706 -13.19 24.92 13.67
N THR A 707 -14.15 23.99 13.74
CA THR A 707 -13.95 22.54 13.61
C THR A 707 -14.14 22.03 12.17
N LEU A 708 -14.25 22.91 11.18
CA LEU A 708 -14.64 22.55 9.80
C LEU A 708 -13.82 21.39 9.23
N ALA A 709 -12.49 21.49 9.32
CA ALA A 709 -11.59 20.46 8.81
C ALA A 709 -11.73 19.11 9.55
N ILE A 710 -12.02 19.14 10.85
CA ILE A 710 -12.18 17.92 11.66
C ILE A 710 -13.53 17.26 11.36
N ASP A 711 -14.61 18.05 11.28
CA ASP A 711 -15.95 17.53 11.00
C ASP A 711 -16.03 16.94 9.59
N MET A 712 -15.44 17.63 8.60
CA MET A 712 -15.30 17.13 7.24
C MET A 712 -14.41 15.90 7.19
N GLY A 713 -13.22 15.96 7.80
CA GLY A 713 -12.27 14.85 7.82
C GLY A 713 -12.84 13.59 8.48
N GLY A 714 -13.53 13.71 9.62
CA GLY A 714 -14.12 12.57 10.33
C GLY A 714 -15.15 11.81 9.48
N MET A 715 -15.91 12.51 8.64
CA MET A 715 -16.81 11.89 7.67
C MET A 715 -16.05 11.33 6.46
N GLN A 716 -15.18 12.13 5.83
CA GLN A 716 -14.51 11.76 4.58
C GLN A 716 -13.56 10.58 4.79
N GLU A 717 -12.84 10.49 5.91
CA GLU A 717 -11.87 9.41 6.15
C GLU A 717 -12.52 8.04 6.39
N ARG A 718 -13.82 8.00 6.68
CA ARG A 718 -14.61 6.75 6.69
C ARG A 718 -14.93 6.23 5.30
N ILE A 719 -14.93 7.11 4.28
CA ILE A 719 -15.14 6.78 2.88
C ILE A 719 -13.77 6.39 2.31
N THR A 720 -13.47 5.10 2.28
CA THR A 720 -12.19 4.60 1.78
C THR A 720 -12.28 3.13 1.38
N THR A 721 -11.27 2.64 0.68
CA THR A 721 -11.10 1.23 0.36
C THR A 721 -10.40 0.50 1.50
N THR A 722 -11.02 -0.59 1.95
CA THR A 722 -10.43 -1.50 2.94
C THR A 722 -10.16 -2.86 2.32
N LYS A 723 -9.47 -3.74 3.04
CA LYS A 723 -9.22 -5.13 2.62
C LYS A 723 -10.47 -5.99 2.36
N LYS A 724 -11.63 -5.52 2.80
CA LYS A 724 -12.90 -6.27 2.74
C LYS A 724 -13.83 -5.75 1.64
N GLY A 725 -13.67 -4.52 1.17
CA GLY A 725 -14.51 -3.87 0.17
C GLY A 725 -14.20 -2.38 0.04
N SER A 726 -14.92 -1.68 -0.83
CA SER A 726 -14.74 -0.26 -1.12
C SER A 726 -16.04 0.52 -1.01
N ILE A 727 -15.96 1.77 -0.53
CA ILE A 727 -17.05 2.75 -0.58
C ILE A 727 -16.60 3.86 -1.51
N THR A 728 -17.16 3.90 -2.72
CA THR A 728 -16.88 4.98 -3.67
C THR A 728 -17.93 6.06 -3.48
N SER A 729 -17.52 7.30 -3.22
CA SER A 729 -18.45 8.38 -2.95
C SER A 729 -18.51 9.38 -4.09
N VAL A 730 -19.71 9.70 -4.56
CA VAL A 730 -19.96 10.79 -5.51
C VAL A 730 -20.71 11.89 -4.78
N GLN A 731 -20.07 13.05 -4.66
CA GLN A 731 -20.52 14.13 -3.80
C GLN A 731 -20.81 15.36 -4.65
N ALA A 732 -22.05 15.84 -4.64
CA ALA A 732 -22.34 17.12 -5.25
C ALA A 732 -21.75 18.23 -4.38
N VAL A 733 -20.95 19.09 -4.99
CA VAL A 733 -20.29 20.21 -4.32
C VAL A 733 -20.86 21.52 -4.87
N TYR A 734 -21.51 22.29 -3.99
CA TYR A 734 -21.90 23.66 -4.30
C TYR A 734 -20.74 24.60 -3.95
N VAL A 735 -20.32 25.43 -4.91
CA VAL A 735 -19.33 26.47 -4.69
C VAL A 735 -20.06 27.79 -4.44
N PRO A 736 -19.99 28.37 -3.23
CA PRO A 736 -20.67 29.61 -2.93
C PRO A 736 -20.05 30.76 -3.73
N ALA A 737 -20.89 31.54 -4.42
CA ALA A 737 -20.47 32.68 -5.24
C ALA A 737 -19.39 32.36 -6.29
N ASP A 738 -19.32 31.09 -6.74
CA ASP A 738 -18.29 30.58 -7.63
C ASP A 738 -16.84 30.81 -7.12
N ASP A 739 -16.66 30.99 -5.82
CA ASP A 739 -15.36 31.17 -5.16
C ASP A 739 -14.79 29.83 -4.65
N LEU A 740 -13.82 29.29 -5.38
CA LEU A 740 -13.09 28.07 -5.00
C LEU A 740 -12.18 28.25 -3.78
N THR A 741 -11.89 29.49 -3.39
CA THR A 741 -11.04 29.81 -2.23
C THR A 741 -11.81 29.82 -0.91
N ASP A 742 -13.15 29.72 -0.97
CA ASP A 742 -13.98 29.56 0.21
C ASP A 742 -13.53 28.32 1.03
N PRO A 743 -13.44 28.43 2.38
CA PRO A 743 -12.96 27.34 3.22
C PRO A 743 -13.71 26.01 3.04
N ALA A 744 -15.00 26.02 2.71
CA ALA A 744 -15.80 24.81 2.59
C ALA A 744 -15.45 23.98 1.33
N PRO A 745 -15.47 24.53 0.10
CA PRO A 745 -14.91 23.88 -1.07
C PRO A 745 -13.43 23.53 -0.88
N ALA A 746 -12.59 24.47 -0.40
CA ALA A 746 -11.15 24.24 -0.26
C ALA A 746 -10.82 23.02 0.64
N THR A 747 -11.53 22.88 1.76
CA THR A 747 -11.39 21.71 2.65
C THR A 747 -11.89 20.44 1.97
N THR A 748 -12.99 20.53 1.21
CA THR A 748 -13.54 19.38 0.47
C THR A 748 -12.57 18.90 -0.61
N PHE A 749 -11.98 19.82 -1.39
CA PHE A 749 -11.00 19.50 -2.44
C PHE A 749 -9.80 18.72 -1.94
N ALA A 750 -9.33 18.98 -0.72
CA ALA A 750 -8.21 18.23 -0.14
C ALA A 750 -8.51 16.72 -0.06
N HIS A 751 -9.78 16.35 0.13
CA HIS A 751 -10.21 14.96 0.24
C HIS A 751 -10.63 14.33 -1.09
N LEU A 752 -10.91 15.10 -2.13
CA LEU A 752 -11.36 14.56 -3.42
C LEU A 752 -10.22 13.91 -4.21
N ASP A 753 -10.50 12.76 -4.82
CA ASP A 753 -9.59 12.04 -5.72
C ASP A 753 -9.85 12.37 -7.20
N ALA A 754 -11.10 12.68 -7.53
CA ALA A 754 -11.50 13.15 -8.85
C ALA A 754 -12.51 14.29 -8.75
N THR A 755 -12.45 15.22 -9.69
CA THR A 755 -13.38 16.33 -9.85
C THR A 755 -14.02 16.23 -11.23
N THR A 756 -15.35 16.21 -11.27
CA THR A 756 -16.14 16.23 -12.49
C THR A 756 -16.94 17.51 -12.50
N VAL A 757 -16.58 18.42 -13.40
CA VAL A 757 -17.19 19.74 -13.51
C VAL A 757 -18.24 19.70 -14.61
N LEU A 758 -19.48 20.02 -14.29
CA LEU A 758 -20.58 20.14 -15.25
C LEU A 758 -20.80 21.61 -15.60
N SER A 759 -20.52 21.97 -16.85
CA SER A 759 -20.55 23.35 -17.34
C SER A 759 -21.87 23.69 -18.05
N ARG A 760 -22.39 24.89 -17.78
CA ARG A 760 -23.58 25.39 -18.48
C ARG A 760 -23.31 25.61 -19.96
N GLY A 761 -22.14 26.14 -20.32
CA GLY A 761 -21.79 26.40 -21.73
C GLY A 761 -21.84 25.14 -22.58
N ILE A 762 -21.45 23.98 -22.02
CA ILE A 762 -21.52 22.68 -22.71
C ILE A 762 -22.97 22.20 -22.82
N SER A 763 -23.79 22.40 -21.77
CA SER A 763 -25.21 22.04 -21.82
C SER A 763 -26.00 22.87 -22.84
N GLU A 764 -25.66 24.14 -23.03
CA GLU A 764 -26.28 25.03 -24.02
C GLU A 764 -25.98 24.62 -25.45
N LEU A 765 -24.82 23.97 -25.68
CA LEU A 765 -24.49 23.32 -26.95
C LEU A 765 -25.27 22.03 -27.19
N GLY A 766 -26.09 21.58 -26.23
CA GLY A 766 -26.84 20.32 -26.28
C GLY A 766 -26.00 19.07 -25.99
N ILE A 767 -24.76 19.23 -25.50
CA ILE A 767 -23.87 18.09 -25.23
C ILE A 767 -24.19 17.56 -23.83
N TYR A 768 -24.65 16.30 -23.77
CA TYR A 768 -24.90 15.58 -22.53
C TYR A 768 -24.13 14.25 -22.50
N PRO A 769 -23.48 13.90 -21.37
CA PRO A 769 -23.39 14.67 -20.13
C PRO A 769 -22.56 15.95 -20.29
N ALA A 770 -22.93 17.03 -19.59
CA ALA A 770 -22.33 18.36 -19.75
C ALA A 770 -20.98 18.50 -19.03
N VAL A 771 -20.14 17.46 -19.07
CA VAL A 771 -18.83 17.43 -18.39
C VAL A 771 -17.83 18.28 -19.15
N ASP A 772 -17.17 19.19 -18.42
CA ASP A 772 -16.06 19.97 -18.96
C ASP A 772 -14.78 19.11 -19.00
N PRO A 773 -14.23 18.85 -20.19
CA PRO A 773 -13.08 17.98 -20.35
C PRO A 773 -11.76 18.60 -19.87
N LEU A 774 -11.70 19.92 -19.71
CA LEU A 774 -10.49 20.66 -19.31
C LEU A 774 -10.50 20.99 -17.82
N ASP A 775 -11.67 21.32 -17.26
CA ASP A 775 -11.79 21.66 -15.83
C ASP A 775 -11.97 20.42 -14.93
N SER A 776 -12.34 19.27 -15.52
CA SER A 776 -12.41 17.99 -14.79
C SER A 776 -11.02 17.36 -14.66
N ALA A 777 -10.68 16.87 -13.47
CA ALA A 777 -9.38 16.29 -13.17
C ALA A 777 -9.50 15.02 -12.33
N SER A 778 -8.48 14.15 -12.39
CA SER A 778 -8.41 12.96 -11.54
C SER A 778 -6.98 12.63 -11.16
N ARG A 779 -6.78 12.21 -9.89
CA ARG A 779 -5.51 11.64 -9.42
C ARG A 779 -5.18 10.30 -10.08
N MET A 780 -6.18 9.62 -10.67
CA MET A 780 -5.98 8.35 -11.36
C MET A 780 -5.42 8.52 -12.77
N LEU A 781 -5.42 9.73 -13.32
CA LEU A 781 -4.90 10.03 -14.66
C LEU A 781 -3.35 10.09 -14.64
N ASP A 782 -2.74 8.94 -14.38
CA ASP A 782 -1.29 8.72 -14.34
C ASP A 782 -0.95 7.44 -15.10
N ALA A 783 0.02 7.50 -16.01
CA ALA A 783 0.46 6.37 -16.83
C ALA A 783 0.83 5.12 -16.03
N ARG A 784 1.25 5.28 -14.77
CA ARG A 784 1.58 4.17 -13.86
C ARG A 784 0.35 3.40 -13.35
N ILE A 785 -0.82 4.05 -13.34
CA ILE A 785 -2.07 3.48 -12.82
C ILE A 785 -2.93 2.97 -13.98
N ILE A 786 -3.25 3.85 -14.95
CA ILE A 786 -4.16 3.55 -16.07
C ILE A 786 -3.47 2.92 -17.28
N GLY A 787 -2.13 2.93 -17.32
CA GLY A 787 -1.34 2.47 -18.45
C GLY A 787 -1.05 3.58 -19.47
N GLN A 788 -0.01 3.35 -20.29
CA GLN A 788 0.51 4.36 -21.21
C GLN A 788 -0.47 4.71 -22.33
N ASP A 789 -1.18 3.73 -22.87
CA ASP A 789 -2.09 3.93 -24.00
C ASP A 789 -3.28 4.82 -23.63
N HIS A 790 -3.89 4.55 -22.47
CA HIS A 790 -5.00 5.37 -21.96
C HIS A 790 -4.51 6.79 -21.66
N TYR A 791 -3.41 6.92 -20.92
CA TYR A 791 -2.84 8.22 -20.56
C TYR A 791 -2.53 9.09 -21.79
N ASN A 792 -1.79 8.53 -22.77
CA ASN A 792 -1.44 9.25 -23.99
C ASN A 792 -2.67 9.69 -24.79
N THR A 793 -3.69 8.84 -24.85
CA THR A 793 -4.94 9.14 -25.56
C THR A 793 -5.67 10.30 -24.88
N ALA A 794 -5.82 10.25 -23.55
CA ALA A 794 -6.48 11.29 -22.78
C ALA A 794 -5.74 12.63 -22.86
N THR A 795 -4.40 12.64 -22.69
CA THR A 795 -3.59 13.85 -22.78
C THR A 795 -3.66 14.49 -24.17
N ARG A 796 -3.63 13.68 -25.24
CA ARG A 796 -3.74 14.19 -26.61
C ARG A 796 -5.12 14.79 -26.90
N VAL A 797 -6.19 14.20 -26.36
CA VAL A 797 -7.54 14.77 -26.41
C VAL A 797 -7.60 16.12 -25.67
N GLN A 798 -7.02 16.21 -24.47
CA GLN A 798 -6.97 17.47 -23.71
C GLN A 798 -6.17 18.55 -24.44
N GLN A 799 -5.02 18.20 -25.02
CA GLN A 799 -4.20 19.13 -25.82
C GLN A 799 -5.00 19.68 -27.02
N MET A 800 -5.66 18.81 -27.78
CA MET A 800 -6.46 19.23 -28.94
C MET A 800 -7.64 20.13 -28.55
N LEU A 801 -8.32 19.83 -27.44
CA LEU A 801 -9.40 20.67 -26.92
C LEU A 801 -8.90 22.01 -26.36
N GLN A 802 -7.70 22.04 -25.76
CA GLN A 802 -7.07 23.26 -25.29
C GLN A 802 -6.63 24.16 -26.44
N GLU A 803 -6.03 23.59 -27.48
CA GLU A 803 -5.68 24.30 -28.72
C GLU A 803 -6.95 24.87 -29.38
N TYR A 804 -8.00 24.07 -29.49
CA TYR A 804 -9.29 24.53 -30.01
C TYR A 804 -9.85 25.71 -29.21
N LYS A 805 -9.80 25.68 -27.87
CA LYS A 805 -10.24 26.80 -27.03
C LYS A 805 -9.43 28.07 -27.29
N SER A 806 -8.12 27.96 -27.54
CA SER A 806 -7.30 29.12 -27.90
C SER A 806 -7.61 29.67 -29.30
N LEU A 807 -7.95 28.80 -30.24
CA LEU A 807 -8.33 29.18 -31.61
C LEU A 807 -9.76 29.77 -31.67
N GLN A 808 -10.65 29.41 -30.74
CA GLN A 808 -12.02 29.96 -30.70
C GLN A 808 -12.04 31.50 -30.59
N ASP A 809 -11.16 32.09 -29.78
CA ASP A 809 -11.07 33.55 -29.64
C ASP A 809 -10.63 34.21 -30.95
N ILE A 810 -9.70 33.59 -31.67
CA ILE A 810 -9.22 34.05 -32.97
C ILE A 810 -10.35 33.93 -34.02
N ILE A 811 -11.04 32.79 -34.06
CA ILE A 811 -12.17 32.53 -34.97
C ILE A 811 -13.29 33.56 -34.75
N ALA A 812 -13.55 33.93 -33.49
CA ALA A 812 -14.59 34.91 -33.16
C ALA A 812 -14.26 36.33 -33.67
N ILE A 813 -12.97 36.67 -33.82
CA ILE A 813 -12.52 38.01 -34.24
C ILE A 813 -12.26 38.05 -35.76
N LEU A 814 -11.49 37.10 -36.29
CA LEU A 814 -10.97 37.11 -37.66
C LEU A 814 -11.78 36.21 -38.62
N GLY A 815 -12.52 35.22 -38.10
CA GLY A 815 -13.18 34.20 -38.90
C GLY A 815 -12.33 32.94 -39.12
N MET A 816 -12.95 31.86 -39.61
CA MET A 816 -12.28 30.57 -39.82
C MET A 816 -11.31 30.56 -41.01
N ASP A 817 -11.50 31.43 -42.00
CA ASP A 817 -10.74 31.40 -43.25
C ASP A 817 -9.27 31.84 -43.07
N GLU A 818 -9.01 32.67 -42.06
CA GLU A 818 -7.70 33.23 -41.72
C GLU A 818 -6.79 32.24 -40.97
N LEU A 819 -7.31 31.07 -40.58
CA LEU A 819 -6.53 30.03 -39.94
C LEU A 819 -5.66 29.27 -40.94
N SER A 820 -4.53 28.74 -40.48
CA SER A 820 -3.73 27.81 -41.29
C SER A 820 -4.53 26.54 -41.59
N GLU A 821 -4.23 25.84 -42.68
CA GLU A 821 -4.92 24.58 -43.03
C GLU A 821 -4.76 23.51 -41.93
N GLN A 822 -3.63 23.52 -41.22
CA GLN A 822 -3.41 22.64 -40.08
C GLN A 822 -4.31 23.00 -38.89
N ASP A 823 -4.48 24.29 -38.60
CA ASP A 823 -5.34 24.75 -37.51
C ASP A 823 -6.83 24.50 -37.82
N LYS A 824 -7.24 24.66 -39.09
CA LYS A 824 -8.58 24.29 -39.55
C LYS A 824 -8.87 22.82 -39.27
N LEU A 825 -7.93 21.94 -39.62
CA LEU A 825 -8.05 20.50 -39.37
C LEU A 825 -8.08 20.18 -37.87
N THR A 826 -7.27 20.86 -37.05
CA THR A 826 -7.34 20.75 -35.58
C THR A 826 -8.72 21.17 -35.05
N VAL A 827 -9.30 22.27 -35.54
CA VAL A 827 -10.62 22.76 -35.15
C VAL A 827 -11.72 21.77 -35.54
N GLU A 828 -11.68 21.21 -36.75
CA GLU A 828 -12.66 20.21 -37.21
C GLU A 828 -12.61 18.93 -36.35
N ARG A 829 -11.41 18.40 -36.10
CA ARG A 829 -11.23 17.23 -35.23
C ARG A 829 -11.66 17.52 -33.80
N ALA A 830 -11.31 18.69 -33.25
CA ALA A 830 -11.70 19.08 -31.91
C ALA A 830 -13.23 19.20 -31.75
N ARG A 831 -13.93 19.77 -32.74
CA ARG A 831 -15.41 19.80 -32.75
C ARG A 831 -16.01 18.40 -32.76
N LYS A 832 -15.48 17.49 -33.59
CA LYS A 832 -15.92 16.08 -33.63
C LYS A 832 -15.70 15.39 -32.29
N ILE A 833 -14.52 15.56 -31.68
CA ILE A 833 -14.21 15.04 -30.33
C ILE A 833 -15.16 15.62 -29.29
N GLN A 834 -15.40 16.93 -29.30
CA GLN A 834 -16.31 17.59 -28.36
C GLN A 834 -17.73 17.03 -28.47
N ARG A 835 -18.23 16.77 -29.68
CA ARG A 835 -19.52 16.10 -29.90
C ARG A 835 -19.48 14.63 -29.50
N PHE A 836 -18.38 13.94 -29.76
CA PHE A 836 -18.20 12.53 -29.42
C PHE A 836 -18.15 12.27 -27.90
N LEU A 837 -17.80 13.27 -27.09
CA LEU A 837 -17.94 13.18 -25.63
C LEU A 837 -19.40 13.03 -25.17
N SER A 838 -20.38 13.39 -26.00
CA SER A 838 -21.79 13.13 -25.70
C SER A 838 -22.11 11.63 -25.73
N GLN A 839 -23.07 11.23 -24.90
CA GLN A 839 -23.49 9.85 -24.77
C GLN A 839 -24.97 9.78 -24.36
N PRO A 840 -25.79 8.97 -25.04
CA PRO A 840 -27.17 8.77 -24.63
C PRO A 840 -27.21 7.91 -23.36
N PHE A 841 -27.85 8.42 -22.31
CA PHE A 841 -28.03 7.72 -21.04
C PHE A 841 -29.30 6.89 -21.02
N THR A 842 -29.24 5.74 -20.36
CA THR A 842 -30.38 4.82 -20.23
C THR A 842 -31.51 5.48 -19.44
N VAL A 843 -31.17 6.14 -18.34
CA VAL A 843 -32.15 6.85 -17.49
C VAL A 843 -32.79 8.04 -18.22
N ALA A 844 -32.11 8.62 -19.21
CA ALA A 844 -32.62 9.73 -20.00
C ALA A 844 -33.48 9.30 -21.20
N GLN A 845 -33.60 8.00 -21.48
CA GLN A 845 -34.36 7.47 -22.61
C GLN A 845 -35.84 7.88 -22.56
N VAL A 846 -36.42 7.97 -21.37
CA VAL A 846 -37.83 8.39 -21.17
C VAL A 846 -38.06 9.81 -21.69
N PHE A 847 -37.06 10.70 -21.54
CA PHE A 847 -37.17 12.10 -21.95
C PHE A 847 -36.71 12.33 -23.39
N THR A 848 -35.66 11.62 -23.82
CA THR A 848 -35.00 11.84 -25.12
C THR A 848 -35.55 10.96 -26.24
N GLY A 849 -36.15 9.82 -25.90
CA GLY A 849 -36.54 8.78 -26.85
C GLY A 849 -35.37 8.01 -27.47
N ILE A 850 -34.13 8.35 -27.13
CA ILE A 850 -32.91 7.70 -27.64
C ILE A 850 -32.50 6.58 -26.68
N GLU A 851 -32.22 5.39 -27.20
CA GLU A 851 -31.77 4.26 -26.39
C GLU A 851 -30.40 4.54 -25.75
N GLY A 852 -30.31 4.30 -24.44
CA GLY A 852 -29.07 4.47 -23.69
C GLY A 852 -27.99 3.47 -24.10
N LYS A 853 -26.73 3.91 -24.10
CA LYS A 853 -25.59 3.09 -24.49
C LYS A 853 -24.56 3.04 -23.38
N LEU A 854 -24.16 1.85 -22.97
CA LEU A 854 -23.03 1.61 -22.07
C LEU A 854 -21.80 1.29 -22.92
N VAL A 855 -20.72 2.06 -22.76
CA VAL A 855 -19.52 1.95 -23.59
C VAL A 855 -18.39 1.36 -22.75
N GLU A 856 -17.68 0.35 -23.28
CA GLU A 856 -16.52 -0.21 -22.61
C GLU A 856 -15.29 0.74 -22.68
N LEU A 857 -14.41 0.64 -21.68
CA LEU A 857 -13.20 1.47 -21.62
C LEU A 857 -12.28 1.25 -22.84
N LYS A 858 -12.11 0.00 -23.28
CA LYS A 858 -11.25 -0.34 -24.43
C LYS A 858 -11.78 0.29 -25.71
N ASP A 859 -13.09 0.24 -25.91
CA ASP A 859 -13.75 0.81 -27.08
C ASP A 859 -13.68 2.34 -27.05
N THR A 860 -13.76 2.94 -25.86
CA THR A 860 -13.57 4.38 -25.68
C THR A 860 -12.18 4.80 -26.15
N ILE A 861 -11.12 4.17 -25.62
CA ILE A 861 -9.73 4.50 -25.97
C ILE A 861 -9.49 4.31 -27.47
N SER A 862 -9.91 3.17 -28.03
CA SER A 862 -9.80 2.88 -29.47
C SER A 862 -10.51 3.93 -30.31
N SER A 863 -11.75 4.27 -29.96
CA SER A 863 -12.56 5.25 -30.70
C SER A 863 -11.93 6.63 -30.75
N PHE A 864 -11.47 7.16 -29.61
CA PHE A 864 -10.82 8.47 -29.57
C PHE A 864 -9.49 8.48 -30.34
N LYS A 865 -8.73 7.38 -30.31
CA LYS A 865 -7.48 7.24 -31.05
C LYS A 865 -7.71 7.31 -32.56
N ARG A 866 -8.70 6.57 -33.07
CA ARG A 866 -9.08 6.58 -34.50
C ARG A 866 -9.55 7.95 -34.97
N ILE A 867 -10.32 8.68 -34.16
CA ILE A 867 -10.74 10.06 -34.46
C ILE A 867 -9.52 10.99 -34.54
N MET A 868 -8.59 10.89 -33.59
CA MET A 868 -7.37 11.73 -33.58
C MET A 868 -6.40 11.40 -34.72
N ASP A 869 -6.39 10.15 -35.18
CA ASP A 869 -5.53 9.69 -36.28
C ASP A 869 -6.12 9.99 -37.67
N GLY A 870 -7.33 10.56 -37.74
CA GLY A 870 -7.95 11.08 -38.96
C GLY A 870 -8.91 10.14 -39.67
N GLU A 871 -9.20 8.95 -39.11
CA GLU A 871 -10.14 7.99 -39.73
C GLU A 871 -11.60 8.49 -39.79
N GLY A 872 -11.91 9.57 -39.07
CA GLY A 872 -13.23 10.21 -39.02
C GLY A 872 -13.31 11.56 -39.76
N ASP A 873 -12.28 11.95 -40.50
CA ASP A 873 -12.20 13.27 -41.13
C ASP A 873 -13.27 13.46 -42.23
N ASP A 874 -13.59 12.41 -42.98
CA ASP A 874 -14.62 12.43 -44.03
C ASP A 874 -16.07 12.50 -43.51
N LEU A 875 -16.28 12.29 -42.20
CA LEU A 875 -17.61 12.24 -41.60
C LEU A 875 -18.09 13.61 -41.11
N PRO A 876 -19.39 13.93 -41.25
CA PRO A 876 -19.94 15.18 -40.74
C PRO A 876 -19.94 15.24 -39.21
N GLU A 877 -19.81 16.44 -38.63
CA GLU A 877 -19.79 16.63 -37.16
C GLU A 877 -21.01 16.00 -36.45
N GLY A 878 -22.18 16.08 -37.07
CA GLY A 878 -23.43 15.51 -36.53
C GLY A 878 -23.44 13.98 -36.39
N ALA A 879 -22.51 13.28 -37.05
CA ALA A 879 -22.33 11.84 -36.90
C ALA A 879 -21.82 11.43 -35.51
N PHE A 880 -21.04 12.31 -34.87
CA PHE A 880 -20.42 12.08 -33.57
C PHE A 880 -21.32 12.48 -32.38
N TYR A 881 -22.49 13.05 -32.63
CA TYR A 881 -23.42 13.48 -31.59
C TYR A 881 -24.32 12.34 -31.12
N MET A 882 -24.44 12.13 -29.80
CA MET A 882 -25.30 11.13 -29.15
C MET A 882 -25.10 9.70 -29.71
N VAL A 883 -23.87 9.23 -29.71
CA VAL A 883 -23.48 7.87 -30.15
C VAL A 883 -22.62 7.18 -29.09
N GLY A 884 -22.60 5.84 -29.09
CA GLY A 884 -21.78 5.02 -28.20
C GLY A 884 -20.31 5.02 -28.63
N ASN A 885 -19.96 4.16 -29.58
CA ASN A 885 -18.60 3.94 -30.08
C ASN A 885 -18.36 4.58 -31.46
N PHE A 886 -17.13 4.48 -31.98
CA PHE A 886 -16.79 5.01 -33.31
C PHE A 886 -17.53 4.32 -34.46
N GLU A 887 -17.84 3.02 -34.33
CA GLU A 887 -18.56 2.27 -35.36
C GLU A 887 -19.98 2.80 -35.56
N GLU A 888 -20.70 3.08 -34.48
CA GLU A 888 -22.01 3.74 -34.52
C GLU A 888 -21.92 5.15 -35.14
N ALA A 889 -20.83 5.88 -34.87
CA ALA A 889 -20.59 7.18 -35.50
C ALA A 889 -20.42 7.03 -37.03
N GLN A 890 -19.69 6.01 -37.49
CA GLN A 890 -19.53 5.73 -38.92
C GLN A 890 -20.85 5.36 -39.59
N GLU A 891 -21.67 4.51 -38.96
CA GLU A 891 -22.98 4.14 -39.47
C GLU A 891 -23.92 5.35 -39.57
N LYS A 892 -23.94 6.18 -38.53
CA LYS A 892 -24.73 7.41 -38.50
C LYS A 892 -24.26 8.40 -39.56
N GLY A 893 -22.95 8.57 -39.72
CA GLY A 893 -22.37 9.44 -40.74
C GLY A 893 -22.72 8.99 -42.17
N LYS A 894 -22.64 7.68 -42.45
CA LYS A 894 -23.06 7.12 -43.75
C LYS A 894 -24.55 7.37 -44.04
N LYS A 895 -25.41 7.26 -43.02
CA LYS A 895 -26.85 7.58 -43.16
C LYS A 895 -27.06 9.06 -43.48
N ILE A 896 -26.39 9.96 -42.77
CA ILE A 896 -26.49 11.41 -43.00
C ILE A 896 -26.01 11.77 -44.41
N LEU A 897 -24.89 11.22 -44.86
CA LEU A 897 -24.38 11.45 -46.22
C LEU A 897 -25.33 10.90 -47.28
N ALA A 898 -25.85 9.68 -47.10
CA ALA A 898 -26.82 9.08 -48.02
C ALA A 898 -28.14 9.86 -48.08
N ASP A 899 -28.57 10.50 -47.00
CA ASP A 899 -29.78 11.32 -46.98
C ASP A 899 -29.53 12.71 -47.60
N LEU A 900 -28.33 13.27 -47.41
CA LEU A 900 -27.88 14.48 -48.13
C LEU A 900 -27.85 14.24 -49.63
N GLU A 901 -27.27 13.13 -50.09
CA GLU A 901 -27.24 12.71 -51.51
C GLU A 901 -28.63 12.46 -52.11
N LYS A 902 -29.63 12.05 -51.30
CA LYS A 902 -31.02 11.93 -51.75
C LYS A 902 -31.76 13.27 -51.82
N SER A 903 -31.28 14.27 -51.08
CA SER A 903 -31.90 15.60 -50.98
C SER A 903 -31.29 16.64 -51.94
N SER A 904 -30.07 16.39 -52.42
CA SER A 904 -29.41 17.07 -53.54
C SER A 904 -29.82 16.47 -54.88
#